data_AF-A0A7X7TBJ9-F1
#
_entry.id   AF-A0A7X7TBJ9-F1
#
_cell.length_a   1.000
_cell.length_b   1.000
_cell.length_c   1.000
_cell.angle_alpha   90.00
_cell.angle_beta   90.00
_cell.angle_gamma   90.00
#
_symmetry.space_group_name_H-M   'P 1'
#
loop_
_entity.id
_entity.type
_entity.pdbx_description
1 polymer ?
#
loop_
_entity_poly.entity_id
_entity_poly.type
_entity_poly.pdbx_seq_one_letter_code
_entity_poly.pdbx_strand_id
1 'polypeptide(L)'
;AGIVFSTAAFAGVYSGGDGSAANPYRIGRADDWVELMNTQGDWGKHFVLLNDIDLSGITLTPVGNSTTMAFIGVFDGNSHVIRNAVVNLPGNDDVGLFGCLHFPGKIRDLGAEDLTITGRRRVGGLVGISNGGEVIGCHAAGSVTGSTAGSSGDIGGLVAFNYFGSIQSSHSAVTVYAPIASGNGSIGGLTGYNWGTIRSCYATGPVTGHGTVGGLVGFNTAGGTIVGCHASGLVTSDYDAGGLVGQNSGVVANSYSTGPIASKWHVGGFVGWNNQGKVFHCYSTGQPTGSSSVGGFCGLPSTGGNYADVGNFWDKDTSLLSGSAMGMGKTTAEMKTKSTFEAAIWDFDETWGINENASYPWLRPVGAGGQTTWSADLNHDGRVDLEDFALFASFWMTGGKIPADLVRIQGGSFTMGDSFGEGDTDELPTHTVSLRTFYMDSREITYQQYCDFLNSALAGGMIFVSGGLVAGTGNNLVYCHTFTSSPESQIDFTGGVFSVRSRNGRSMVNDPMVKVSWHGAAAYCNWRSKQAGRETCYDLSTWVCDFARNGYRLPTEAEWEYAARGGLSGKRFPWGDTITHSQANYESGGTLLYDISSTHGYHPLWMDPDPSSSPVGFFDGMLKYKTLYNWYDSVTSYQTISGANDFGLYDMAGNVMEWCHDRYDGYSSGPQDNPTGPTTGSQRVCRGGSWFNDASECRVAFRAGLAPDLCSLVCGFRLVLGD
;
A
#
# COMPACT_ATOMS: atom_id res chain seq x y z
N ALA A 1 -23.49 -73.85 -10.73
CA ALA A 1 -22.55 -72.92 -10.08
C ALA A 1 -21.69 -72.28 -11.17
N GLY A 2 -22.11 -71.12 -11.67
CA GLY A 2 -21.34 -70.32 -12.62
C GLY A 2 -21.34 -68.91 -12.06
N ILE A 3 -20.25 -68.54 -11.39
CA ILE A 3 -20.07 -67.22 -10.79
C ILE A 3 -19.85 -66.24 -11.92
N VAL A 4 -20.81 -65.33 -12.09
CA VAL A 4 -20.66 -64.11 -12.89
C VAL A 4 -19.74 -63.20 -12.09
N PHE A 5 -18.53 -62.95 -12.60
CA PHE A 5 -17.76 -61.79 -12.16
C PHE A 5 -18.43 -60.55 -12.73
N SER A 6 -19.25 -59.87 -11.94
CA SER A 6 -19.48 -58.45 -12.21
C SER A 6 -18.20 -57.73 -11.78
N THR A 7 -17.45 -57.25 -12.77
CA THR A 7 -16.52 -56.15 -12.52
C THR A 7 -17.38 -54.92 -12.30
N ALA A 8 -17.84 -54.72 -11.06
CA ALA A 8 -18.19 -53.41 -10.59
C ALA A 8 -16.88 -52.59 -10.58
N ALA A 9 -16.58 -51.96 -11.71
CA ALA A 9 -15.70 -50.82 -11.70
C ALA A 9 -16.39 -49.80 -10.80
N PHE A 10 -15.77 -49.45 -9.68
CA PHE A 10 -16.13 -48.25 -8.93
C PHE A 10 -16.00 -47.07 -9.91
N ALA A 11 -17.12 -46.66 -10.52
CA ALA A 11 -17.18 -45.36 -11.18
C ALA A 11 -17.02 -44.33 -10.07
N GLY A 12 -15.90 -43.62 -10.05
CA GLY A 12 -15.70 -42.51 -9.11
C GLY A 12 -16.82 -41.49 -9.26
N VAL A 13 -17.16 -40.83 -8.15
CA VAL A 13 -18.21 -39.79 -8.05
C VAL A 13 -17.91 -38.62 -9.01
N TYR A 14 -16.63 -38.27 -9.16
CA TYR A 14 -16.09 -37.32 -10.15
C TYR A 14 -15.13 -38.06 -11.11
N SER A 15 -14.53 -37.34 -12.07
CA SER A 15 -13.48 -37.90 -12.97
C SER A 15 -12.14 -38.24 -12.27
N GLY A 16 -12.16 -38.42 -10.95
CA GLY A 16 -11.02 -38.75 -10.09
C GLY A 16 -10.86 -37.76 -8.94
N GLY A 17 -9.89 -38.03 -8.06
CA GLY A 17 -9.62 -37.24 -6.86
C GLY A 17 -10.39 -37.72 -5.62
N ASP A 18 -9.97 -37.25 -4.45
CA ASP A 18 -10.62 -37.48 -3.15
C ASP A 18 -11.06 -36.17 -2.47
N GLY A 19 -10.90 -35.03 -3.17
CA GLY A 19 -11.30 -33.71 -2.70
C GLY A 19 -10.34 -33.10 -1.67
N SER A 20 -9.22 -33.76 -1.35
CA SER A 20 -8.14 -33.16 -0.57
C SER A 20 -7.32 -32.18 -1.42
N ALA A 21 -6.58 -31.29 -0.76
CA ALA A 21 -5.69 -30.34 -1.46
C ALA A 21 -4.63 -31.04 -2.33
N ALA A 22 -4.13 -32.20 -1.90
CA ALA A 22 -3.12 -32.97 -2.64
C ALA A 22 -3.71 -33.76 -3.82
N ASN A 23 -5.01 -34.02 -3.80
CA ASN A 23 -5.71 -34.83 -4.78
C ASN A 23 -7.14 -34.29 -5.01
N PRO A 24 -7.28 -33.08 -5.58
CA PRO A 24 -8.56 -32.43 -5.75
C PRO A 24 -9.49 -33.27 -6.63
N TYR A 25 -10.79 -33.15 -6.40
CA TYR A 25 -11.79 -33.71 -7.29
C TYR A 25 -11.63 -33.13 -8.69
N ARG A 26 -11.63 -34.01 -9.68
CA ARG A 26 -11.39 -33.66 -11.08
C ARG A 26 -12.71 -33.50 -11.81
N ILE A 27 -12.92 -32.33 -12.40
CA ILE A 27 -14.10 -32.03 -13.20
C ILE A 27 -13.65 -32.06 -14.67
N GLY A 28 -13.91 -33.18 -15.33
CA GLY A 28 -13.51 -33.43 -16.72
C GLY A 28 -14.67 -33.47 -17.71
N ARG A 29 -15.91 -33.56 -17.22
CA ARG A 29 -17.15 -33.66 -18.00
C ARG A 29 -18.30 -32.93 -17.30
N ALA A 30 -19.36 -32.65 -18.04
CA ALA A 30 -20.55 -31.97 -17.53
C ALA A 30 -21.23 -32.72 -16.36
N ASP A 31 -21.21 -34.06 -16.38
CA ASP A 31 -21.75 -34.89 -15.29
C ASP A 31 -21.03 -34.64 -13.95
N ASP A 32 -19.73 -34.32 -13.97
CA ASP A 32 -18.97 -34.02 -12.74
C ASP A 32 -19.40 -32.68 -12.14
N TRP A 33 -19.79 -31.71 -12.98
CA TRP A 33 -20.41 -30.46 -12.52
C TRP A 33 -21.80 -30.71 -11.92
N VAL A 34 -22.60 -31.56 -12.58
CA VAL A 34 -23.91 -31.98 -12.07
C VAL A 34 -23.78 -32.64 -10.70
N GLU A 35 -22.74 -33.44 -10.50
CA GLU A 35 -22.45 -34.03 -9.20
C GLU A 35 -22.08 -32.95 -8.16
N LEU A 36 -21.16 -32.03 -8.49
CA LEU A 36 -20.76 -30.93 -7.59
C LEU A 36 -21.97 -30.11 -7.12
N MET A 37 -22.88 -29.73 -8.02
CA MET A 37 -24.02 -28.89 -7.64
C MET A 37 -25.04 -29.63 -6.76
N ASN A 38 -25.06 -30.96 -6.77
CA ASN A 38 -25.99 -31.77 -5.98
C ASN A 38 -25.37 -32.31 -4.67
N THR A 39 -24.05 -32.41 -4.59
CA THR A 39 -23.35 -33.01 -3.44
C THR A 39 -22.82 -31.95 -2.49
N GLN A 40 -23.74 -31.38 -1.71
CA GLN A 40 -23.47 -30.32 -0.74
C GLN A 40 -22.29 -30.64 0.19
N GLY A 41 -22.14 -31.89 0.63
CA GLY A 41 -21.04 -32.33 1.52
C GLY A 41 -19.63 -32.10 0.96
N ASP A 42 -19.50 -31.91 -0.36
CA ASP A 42 -18.23 -31.65 -1.01
C ASP A 42 -17.90 -30.16 -1.15
N TRP A 43 -18.80 -29.23 -0.80
CA TRP A 43 -18.58 -27.78 -0.99
C TRP A 43 -17.46 -27.17 -0.13
N GLY A 44 -16.87 -27.95 0.78
CA GLY A 44 -15.63 -27.62 1.50
C GLY A 44 -14.37 -28.30 0.98
N LYS A 45 -14.43 -28.94 -0.20
CA LYS A 45 -13.34 -29.72 -0.81
C LYS A 45 -12.62 -28.94 -1.91
N HIS A 46 -11.56 -29.54 -2.45
CA HIS A 46 -10.78 -28.98 -3.54
C HIS A 46 -11.22 -29.59 -4.87
N PHE A 47 -11.37 -28.75 -5.89
CA PHE A 47 -11.79 -29.11 -7.24
C PHE A 47 -10.83 -28.52 -8.27
N VAL A 48 -10.63 -29.23 -9.37
CA VAL A 48 -9.83 -28.76 -10.51
C VAL A 48 -10.50 -29.13 -11.83
N LEU A 49 -10.60 -28.19 -12.76
CA LEU A 49 -11.02 -28.51 -14.14
C LEU A 49 -9.88 -29.20 -14.90
N LEU A 50 -10.24 -30.23 -15.67
CA LEU A 50 -9.31 -30.90 -16.58
C LEU A 50 -9.42 -30.42 -18.02
N ASN A 51 -10.58 -29.90 -18.40
CA ASN A 51 -10.93 -29.45 -19.74
C ASN A 51 -11.97 -28.33 -19.64
N ASP A 52 -12.25 -27.67 -20.76
CA ASP A 52 -13.44 -26.83 -20.89
C ASP A 52 -14.72 -27.68 -20.71
N ILE A 53 -15.71 -27.14 -20.01
CA ILE A 53 -16.96 -27.84 -19.69
C ILE A 53 -18.13 -27.15 -20.39
N ASP A 54 -18.85 -27.87 -21.25
CA ASP A 54 -20.09 -27.39 -21.87
C ASP A 54 -21.29 -27.86 -21.04
N LEU A 55 -22.11 -26.92 -20.56
CA LEU A 55 -23.30 -27.17 -19.76
C LEU A 55 -24.61 -27.01 -20.55
N SER A 56 -24.53 -27.03 -21.89
CA SER A 56 -25.71 -26.91 -22.75
C SER A 56 -26.79 -27.95 -22.44
N GLY A 57 -28.04 -27.49 -22.27
CA GLY A 57 -29.18 -28.35 -21.97
C GLY A 57 -29.26 -28.88 -20.54
N ILE A 58 -28.34 -28.49 -19.64
CA ILE A 58 -28.36 -28.89 -18.23
C ILE A 58 -29.14 -27.87 -17.40
N THR A 59 -30.06 -28.36 -16.56
CA THR A 59 -30.71 -27.53 -15.55
C THR A 59 -29.75 -27.26 -14.41
N LEU A 60 -29.30 -26.02 -14.27
CA LEU A 60 -28.30 -25.65 -13.26
C LEU A 60 -28.92 -25.06 -12.00
N THR A 61 -28.40 -25.50 -10.86
CA THR A 61 -28.60 -24.87 -9.55
C THR A 61 -27.27 -24.30 -9.06
N PRO A 62 -27.25 -23.12 -8.40
CA PRO A 62 -26.02 -22.54 -7.88
C PRO A 62 -25.28 -23.47 -6.89
N VAL A 63 -23.96 -23.53 -7.01
CA VAL A 63 -23.08 -24.17 -6.03
C VAL A 63 -22.92 -23.25 -4.82
N GLY A 64 -23.22 -23.74 -3.61
CA GLY A 64 -23.23 -22.90 -2.41
C GLY A 64 -24.51 -22.09 -2.25
N ASN A 65 -25.02 -22.05 -1.02
CA ASN A 65 -26.26 -21.38 -0.62
C ASN A 65 -26.01 -20.56 0.65
N SER A 66 -26.47 -19.31 0.66
CA SER A 66 -26.32 -18.37 1.79
C SER A 66 -27.10 -18.74 3.05
N THR A 67 -28.06 -19.66 2.96
CA THR A 67 -28.97 -20.05 4.06
C THR A 67 -28.67 -21.43 4.64
N THR A 68 -28.10 -22.34 3.86
CA THR A 68 -27.86 -23.73 4.30
C THR A 68 -26.38 -24.06 4.39
N MET A 69 -25.63 -23.90 3.29
CA MET A 69 -24.20 -24.16 3.26
C MET A 69 -23.53 -23.41 2.11
N ALA A 70 -22.57 -22.56 2.42
CA ALA A 70 -21.77 -21.86 1.43
C ALA A 70 -20.68 -22.76 0.83
N PHE A 71 -20.16 -22.37 -0.34
CA PHE A 71 -18.92 -22.94 -0.84
C PHE A 71 -17.75 -22.35 -0.06
N ILE A 72 -17.02 -23.22 0.65
CA ILE A 72 -15.86 -22.87 1.49
C ILE A 72 -14.58 -23.59 1.02
N GLY A 73 -14.67 -24.36 -0.06
CA GLY A 73 -13.59 -25.11 -0.67
C GLY A 73 -12.76 -24.30 -1.66
N VAL A 74 -11.94 -24.99 -2.47
CA VAL A 74 -11.15 -24.37 -3.54
C VAL A 74 -11.62 -24.90 -4.88
N PHE A 75 -12.02 -24.01 -5.78
CA PHE A 75 -12.31 -24.34 -7.17
C PHE A 75 -11.22 -23.74 -8.08
N ASP A 76 -10.40 -24.61 -8.64
CA ASP A 76 -9.35 -24.24 -9.60
C ASP A 76 -9.84 -24.50 -11.02
N GLY A 77 -10.09 -23.43 -11.76
CA GLY A 77 -10.41 -23.51 -13.17
C GLY A 77 -9.24 -23.99 -14.03
N ASN A 78 -8.01 -23.93 -13.52
CA ASN A 78 -6.80 -24.38 -14.24
C ASN A 78 -6.72 -23.79 -15.66
N SER A 79 -7.14 -22.52 -15.81
CA SER A 79 -7.25 -21.77 -17.07
C SER A 79 -8.27 -22.34 -18.09
N HIS A 80 -9.14 -23.24 -17.67
CA HIS A 80 -10.27 -23.73 -18.46
C HIS A 80 -11.54 -22.91 -18.24
N VAL A 81 -12.51 -23.12 -19.12
CA VAL A 81 -13.78 -22.39 -19.07
C VAL A 81 -15.00 -23.29 -18.97
N ILE A 82 -16.05 -22.77 -18.35
CA ILE A 82 -17.40 -23.33 -18.37
C ILE A 82 -18.23 -22.54 -19.38
N ARG A 83 -18.91 -23.21 -20.31
CA ARG A 83 -19.70 -22.59 -21.39
C ARG A 83 -21.18 -22.95 -21.35
N ASN A 84 -22.01 -22.11 -21.96
CA ASN A 84 -23.44 -22.34 -22.22
C ASN A 84 -24.28 -22.61 -20.96
N ALA A 85 -23.84 -22.10 -19.81
CA ALA A 85 -24.54 -22.29 -18.55
C ALA A 85 -25.79 -21.41 -18.49
N VAL A 86 -26.95 -22.02 -18.28
CA VAL A 86 -28.23 -21.33 -18.10
C VAL A 86 -28.75 -21.55 -16.69
N VAL A 87 -28.79 -20.47 -15.89
CA VAL A 87 -29.43 -20.45 -14.57
C VAL A 87 -30.63 -19.52 -14.65
N ASN A 88 -31.85 -20.06 -14.55
CA ASN A 88 -33.07 -19.27 -14.69
C ASN A 88 -33.93 -19.34 -13.42
N LEU A 89 -33.61 -18.48 -12.45
CA LEU A 89 -34.22 -18.45 -11.12
C LEU A 89 -34.74 -17.03 -10.76
N PRO A 90 -35.68 -16.45 -11.53
CA PRO A 90 -36.08 -15.03 -11.40
C PRO A 90 -36.72 -14.66 -10.04
N GLY A 91 -37.11 -15.65 -9.23
CA GLY A 91 -37.64 -15.44 -7.88
C GLY A 91 -36.60 -15.61 -6.75
N ASN A 92 -35.38 -16.06 -7.07
CA ASN A 92 -34.38 -16.45 -6.08
C ASN A 92 -33.30 -15.39 -5.93
N ASP A 93 -32.78 -15.25 -4.71
CA ASP A 93 -31.60 -14.45 -4.43
C ASP A 93 -30.32 -15.30 -4.50
N ASP A 94 -29.16 -14.66 -4.53
CA ASP A 94 -27.83 -15.31 -4.49
C ASP A 94 -27.63 -16.26 -5.66
N VAL A 95 -27.71 -15.70 -6.87
CA VAL A 95 -27.71 -16.47 -8.11
C VAL A 95 -26.41 -16.21 -8.86
N GLY A 96 -25.75 -17.30 -9.24
CA GLY A 96 -24.58 -17.38 -10.11
C GLY A 96 -24.25 -18.85 -10.36
N LEU A 97 -23.14 -19.16 -11.02
CA LEU A 97 -22.61 -20.53 -11.00
C LEU A 97 -22.35 -20.99 -9.57
N PHE A 98 -21.85 -20.08 -8.75
CA PHE A 98 -21.77 -20.19 -7.31
C PHE A 98 -22.76 -19.21 -6.66
N GLY A 99 -23.66 -19.69 -5.82
CA GLY A 99 -24.64 -18.84 -5.15
C GLY A 99 -24.00 -18.06 -4.01
N CYS A 100 -23.23 -18.76 -3.17
CA CYS A 100 -22.54 -18.19 -2.01
C CYS A 100 -21.13 -18.75 -1.87
N LEU A 101 -20.13 -17.87 -1.96
CA LEU A 101 -18.73 -18.13 -1.63
C LEU A 101 -18.45 -17.54 -0.23
N HIS A 102 -17.90 -18.33 0.69
CA HIS A 102 -17.61 -17.86 2.05
C HIS A 102 -16.20 -18.23 2.47
N PHE A 103 -15.52 -17.40 3.26
CA PHE A 103 -14.20 -17.70 3.84
C PHE A 103 -14.16 -19.12 4.47
N PRO A 104 -13.13 -19.95 4.18
CA PRO A 104 -11.92 -19.68 3.38
C PRO A 104 -12.05 -19.96 1.86
N GLY A 105 -13.27 -19.99 1.34
CA GLY A 105 -13.58 -20.39 -0.03
C GLY A 105 -12.89 -19.56 -1.10
N LYS A 106 -12.43 -20.25 -2.15
CA LYS A 106 -11.65 -19.67 -3.25
C LYS A 106 -12.11 -20.19 -4.61
N ILE A 107 -12.22 -19.30 -5.58
CA ILE A 107 -12.39 -19.62 -7.00
C ILE A 107 -11.24 -18.94 -7.75
N ARG A 108 -10.47 -19.71 -8.52
CA ARG A 108 -9.35 -19.16 -9.28
C ARG A 108 -9.25 -19.69 -10.69
N ASP A 109 -8.66 -18.89 -11.57
CA ASP A 109 -8.24 -19.28 -12.92
C ASP A 109 -9.37 -19.91 -13.75
N LEU A 110 -10.61 -19.43 -13.57
CA LEU A 110 -11.83 -19.97 -14.16
C LEU A 110 -12.48 -18.97 -15.11
N GLY A 111 -12.70 -19.38 -16.35
CA GLY A 111 -13.58 -18.66 -17.27
C GLY A 111 -15.01 -19.18 -17.25
N ALA A 112 -15.96 -18.28 -17.45
CA ALA A 112 -17.37 -18.60 -17.56
C ALA A 112 -17.96 -17.85 -18.77
N GLU A 113 -18.16 -18.55 -19.87
CA GLU A 113 -18.49 -17.97 -21.18
C GLU A 113 -19.90 -18.37 -21.62
N ASP A 114 -20.51 -17.58 -22.49
CA ASP A 114 -21.86 -17.81 -23.02
C ASP A 114 -22.92 -18.06 -21.92
N LEU A 115 -22.78 -17.35 -20.80
CA LEU A 115 -23.67 -17.49 -19.66
C LEU A 115 -25.03 -16.82 -19.92
N THR A 116 -26.10 -17.42 -19.40
CA THR A 116 -27.41 -16.76 -19.24
C THR A 116 -27.88 -16.96 -17.81
N ILE A 117 -27.64 -15.96 -16.97
CA ILE A 117 -27.98 -16.01 -15.54
C ILE A 117 -29.13 -15.05 -15.26
N THR A 118 -30.26 -15.57 -14.78
CA THR A 118 -31.43 -14.79 -14.36
C THR A 118 -31.72 -15.08 -12.90
N GLY A 119 -31.77 -14.03 -12.09
CA GLY A 119 -32.10 -14.08 -10.66
C GLY A 119 -32.94 -12.90 -10.19
N ARG A 120 -33.20 -12.83 -8.88
CA ARG A 120 -33.88 -11.71 -8.23
C ARG A 120 -32.88 -10.70 -7.66
N ARG A 121 -32.30 -10.96 -6.48
CA ARG A 121 -31.26 -10.12 -5.85
C ARG A 121 -29.91 -10.83 -5.80
N ARG A 122 -28.81 -10.08 -5.76
CA ARG A 122 -27.45 -10.64 -5.66
C ARG A 122 -27.20 -11.65 -6.78
N VAL A 123 -27.32 -11.16 -8.02
CA VAL A 123 -27.14 -11.94 -9.24
C VAL A 123 -25.80 -11.61 -9.87
N GLY A 124 -24.92 -12.61 -9.96
CA GLY A 124 -23.59 -12.51 -10.56
C GLY A 124 -23.39 -13.58 -11.63
N GLY A 125 -22.55 -13.32 -12.62
CA GLY A 125 -22.21 -14.35 -13.62
C GLY A 125 -21.55 -15.57 -12.97
N LEU A 126 -20.55 -15.33 -12.12
CA LEU A 126 -19.81 -16.37 -11.42
C LEU A 126 -20.30 -16.56 -9.98
N VAL A 127 -20.41 -15.47 -9.20
CA VAL A 127 -20.75 -15.53 -7.77
C VAL A 127 -21.93 -14.61 -7.44
N GLY A 128 -22.97 -15.13 -6.79
CA GLY A 128 -24.05 -14.31 -6.22
C GLY A 128 -23.53 -13.43 -5.08
N ILE A 129 -23.12 -14.04 -3.97
CA ILE A 129 -22.48 -13.36 -2.84
C ILE A 129 -21.11 -13.98 -2.50
N SER A 130 -20.11 -13.12 -2.33
CA SER A 130 -18.83 -13.45 -1.71
C SER A 130 -18.78 -12.85 -0.30
N ASN A 131 -18.65 -13.69 0.72
CA ASN A 131 -18.53 -13.31 2.14
C ASN A 131 -17.15 -13.73 2.68
N GLY A 132 -16.17 -12.84 2.57
CA GLY A 132 -14.77 -13.15 2.88
C GLY A 132 -14.10 -14.14 1.91
N GLY A 133 -14.74 -14.44 0.78
CA GLY A 133 -14.22 -15.35 -0.24
C GLY A 133 -13.25 -14.70 -1.22
N GLU A 134 -12.45 -15.51 -1.90
CA GLU A 134 -11.46 -15.09 -2.89
C GLU A 134 -11.87 -15.47 -4.32
N VAL A 135 -11.86 -14.50 -5.24
CA VAL A 135 -12.04 -14.68 -6.69
C VAL A 135 -10.80 -14.13 -7.40
N ILE A 136 -10.02 -14.99 -8.06
CA ILE A 136 -8.69 -14.62 -8.57
C ILE A 136 -8.49 -15.11 -10.00
N GLY A 137 -8.13 -14.24 -10.94
CA GLY A 137 -7.85 -14.69 -12.31
C GLY A 137 -9.08 -15.24 -13.05
N CYS A 138 -10.29 -14.85 -12.64
CA CYS A 138 -11.53 -15.37 -13.22
C CYS A 138 -12.15 -14.41 -14.23
N HIS A 139 -12.96 -14.93 -15.14
CA HIS A 139 -13.73 -14.10 -16.07
C HIS A 139 -15.14 -14.60 -16.34
N ALA A 140 -16.02 -13.66 -16.68
CA ALA A 140 -17.38 -13.95 -17.11
C ALA A 140 -17.76 -13.23 -18.41
N ALA A 141 -18.47 -13.91 -19.30
CA ALA A 141 -19.06 -13.38 -20.53
C ALA A 141 -20.44 -13.98 -20.78
N GLY A 142 -21.35 -13.22 -21.41
CA GLY A 142 -22.74 -13.61 -21.61
C GLY A 142 -23.71 -12.55 -21.10
N SER A 143 -24.81 -12.96 -20.46
CA SER A 143 -25.85 -12.09 -19.92
C SER A 143 -26.20 -12.41 -18.47
N VAL A 144 -26.35 -11.34 -17.68
CA VAL A 144 -26.85 -11.41 -16.29
C VAL A 144 -28.07 -10.50 -16.19
N THR A 145 -29.20 -11.09 -15.82
CA THR A 145 -30.46 -10.39 -15.57
C THR A 145 -30.86 -10.50 -14.10
N GLY A 146 -31.03 -9.36 -13.44
CA GLY A 146 -31.51 -9.28 -12.06
C GLY A 146 -32.78 -8.45 -11.94
N SER A 147 -33.43 -8.44 -10.77
CA SER A 147 -34.62 -7.64 -10.50
C SER A 147 -34.41 -6.68 -9.32
N THR A 148 -34.78 -5.41 -9.51
CA THR A 148 -34.79 -4.38 -8.45
C THR A 148 -36.18 -4.21 -7.84
N ALA A 149 -37.15 -5.08 -8.17
CA ALA A 149 -38.51 -4.97 -7.68
C ALA A 149 -38.63 -5.29 -6.18
N GLY A 150 -39.19 -4.36 -5.40
CA GLY A 150 -39.55 -4.57 -4.00
C GLY A 150 -38.40 -4.51 -2.98
N SER A 151 -37.14 -4.31 -3.39
CA SER A 151 -35.96 -4.13 -2.50
C SER A 151 -34.70 -3.73 -3.30
N SER A 152 -33.57 -3.43 -2.65
CA SER A 152 -32.31 -3.03 -3.31
C SER A 152 -31.58 -4.17 -4.06
N GLY A 153 -31.81 -4.36 -5.36
CA GLY A 153 -31.14 -5.43 -6.12
C GLY A 153 -29.66 -5.14 -6.41
N ASP A 154 -28.74 -5.98 -5.91
CA ASP A 154 -27.31 -5.89 -6.20
C ASP A 154 -26.94 -6.84 -7.35
N ILE A 155 -26.53 -6.31 -8.50
CA ILE A 155 -26.30 -7.09 -9.72
C ILE A 155 -24.89 -6.83 -10.25
N GLY A 156 -24.12 -7.88 -10.52
CA GLY A 156 -22.75 -7.79 -11.00
C GLY A 156 -22.53 -8.68 -12.23
N GLY A 157 -21.62 -8.31 -13.13
CA GLY A 157 -21.25 -9.20 -14.23
C GLY A 157 -20.43 -10.42 -13.78
N LEU A 158 -19.60 -10.29 -12.74
CA LEU A 158 -18.81 -11.40 -12.21
C LEU A 158 -19.29 -11.82 -10.81
N VAL A 159 -19.28 -10.87 -9.86
CA VAL A 159 -19.68 -11.10 -8.46
C VAL A 159 -20.75 -10.10 -8.10
N ALA A 160 -21.93 -10.50 -7.65
CA ALA A 160 -22.98 -9.50 -7.38
C ALA A 160 -22.70 -8.66 -6.13
N PHE A 161 -22.34 -9.35 -5.03
CA PHE A 161 -22.12 -8.74 -3.73
C PHE A 161 -20.80 -9.20 -3.13
N ASN A 162 -19.85 -8.28 -2.93
CA ASN A 162 -18.56 -8.56 -2.31
C ASN A 162 -18.53 -8.03 -0.87
N TYR A 163 -18.82 -8.90 0.10
CA TYR A 163 -18.83 -8.61 1.53
C TYR A 163 -17.51 -9.06 2.17
N PHE A 164 -16.61 -8.13 2.48
CA PHE A 164 -15.26 -8.43 3.01
C PHE A 164 -14.42 -9.41 2.17
N GLY A 165 -14.85 -9.77 0.96
CA GLY A 165 -14.15 -10.67 0.06
C GLY A 165 -13.13 -9.93 -0.82
N SER A 166 -12.38 -10.72 -1.59
CA SER A 166 -11.33 -10.21 -2.47
C SER A 166 -11.56 -10.67 -3.91
N ILE A 167 -11.59 -9.72 -4.84
CA ILE A 167 -11.66 -9.97 -6.29
C ILE A 167 -10.39 -9.41 -6.92
N GLN A 168 -9.56 -10.27 -7.52
CA GLN A 168 -8.25 -9.89 -8.03
C GLN A 168 -8.04 -10.40 -9.45
N SER A 169 -7.37 -9.58 -10.28
CA SER A 169 -6.93 -9.98 -11.64
C SER A 169 -8.05 -10.60 -12.48
N SER A 170 -9.29 -10.15 -12.28
CA SER A 170 -10.50 -10.77 -12.82
C SER A 170 -11.28 -9.78 -13.68
N HIS A 171 -12.10 -10.27 -14.61
CA HIS A 171 -12.81 -9.38 -15.53
C HIS A 171 -14.20 -9.84 -15.93
N SER A 172 -14.99 -8.90 -16.46
CA SER A 172 -16.32 -9.20 -16.98
C SER A 172 -16.56 -8.54 -18.35
N ALA A 173 -17.05 -9.34 -19.29
CA ALA A 173 -17.61 -8.92 -20.58
C ALA A 173 -19.12 -9.16 -20.63
N VAL A 174 -19.77 -9.30 -19.47
CA VAL A 174 -21.21 -9.61 -19.36
C VAL A 174 -22.07 -8.41 -19.72
N THR A 175 -23.12 -8.64 -20.50
CA THR A 175 -24.24 -7.70 -20.61
C THR A 175 -25.09 -7.77 -19.36
N VAL A 176 -25.02 -6.74 -18.52
CA VAL A 176 -25.75 -6.65 -17.25
C VAL A 176 -27.04 -5.88 -17.46
N TYR A 177 -28.17 -6.50 -17.15
CA TYR A 177 -29.50 -5.90 -17.30
C TYR A 177 -30.33 -6.02 -16.02
N ALA A 178 -30.80 -4.90 -15.50
CA ALA A 178 -31.76 -4.82 -14.41
C ALA A 178 -32.93 -3.92 -14.84
N PRO A 179 -34.12 -4.49 -15.15
CA PRO A 179 -35.25 -3.72 -15.63
C PRO A 179 -35.77 -2.75 -14.57
N ILE A 180 -36.35 -1.65 -15.05
CA ILE A 180 -36.90 -0.58 -14.22
C ILE A 180 -38.00 -1.14 -13.31
N ALA A 181 -37.77 -1.06 -12.00
CA ALA A 181 -38.73 -1.40 -10.97
C ALA A 181 -38.60 -0.41 -9.80
N SER A 182 -39.61 -0.31 -8.94
CA SER A 182 -39.75 0.73 -7.90
C SER A 182 -38.72 0.72 -6.75
N GLY A 183 -37.55 0.08 -6.91
CA GLY A 183 -36.50 -0.03 -5.89
C GLY A 183 -35.12 0.45 -6.36
N ASN A 184 -34.27 0.89 -5.42
CA ASN A 184 -32.91 1.37 -5.70
C ASN A 184 -31.92 0.21 -5.70
N GLY A 185 -31.46 -0.24 -6.87
CA GLY A 185 -30.41 -1.28 -6.98
C GLY A 185 -28.99 -0.73 -7.05
N SER A 186 -28.01 -1.59 -6.79
CA SER A 186 -26.58 -1.33 -7.03
C SER A 186 -26.12 -2.23 -8.18
N ILE A 187 -25.86 -1.66 -9.35
CA ILE A 187 -25.59 -2.44 -10.56
C ILE A 187 -24.19 -2.09 -11.08
N GLY A 188 -23.34 -3.11 -11.22
CA GLY A 188 -21.99 -2.93 -11.74
C GLY A 188 -21.65 -3.92 -12.85
N GLY A 189 -20.81 -3.50 -13.79
CA GLY A 189 -20.31 -4.39 -14.85
C GLY A 189 -19.45 -5.53 -14.30
N LEU A 190 -18.73 -5.32 -13.18
CA LEU A 190 -18.05 -6.38 -12.45
C LEU A 190 -18.83 -6.77 -11.18
N THR A 191 -19.13 -5.76 -10.35
CA THR A 191 -19.69 -5.96 -9.01
C THR A 191 -20.82 -4.99 -8.68
N GLY A 192 -21.96 -5.47 -8.22
CA GLY A 192 -23.07 -4.61 -7.80
C GLY A 192 -22.73 -3.80 -6.55
N TYR A 193 -22.35 -4.49 -5.48
CA TYR A 193 -22.06 -3.90 -4.16
C TYR A 193 -20.71 -4.36 -3.62
N ASN A 194 -19.86 -3.42 -3.21
CA ASN A 194 -18.52 -3.71 -2.70
C ASN A 194 -18.28 -3.15 -1.28
N TRP A 195 -17.97 -4.05 -0.36
CA TRP A 195 -17.39 -3.78 0.96
C TRP A 195 -16.01 -4.45 1.12
N GLY A 196 -15.55 -5.20 0.12
CA GLY A 196 -14.25 -5.84 0.14
C GLY A 196 -13.23 -5.14 -0.76
N THR A 197 -12.25 -5.90 -1.23
CA THR A 197 -11.19 -5.42 -2.11
C THR A 197 -11.42 -5.87 -3.55
N ILE A 198 -11.32 -4.94 -4.50
CA ILE A 198 -11.31 -5.20 -5.93
C ILE A 198 -10.00 -4.63 -6.49
N ARG A 199 -9.16 -5.49 -7.08
CA ARG A 199 -7.82 -5.09 -7.54
C ARG A 199 -7.48 -5.66 -8.91
N SER A 200 -6.91 -4.83 -9.78
CA SER A 200 -6.45 -5.29 -11.10
C SER A 200 -7.57 -5.89 -11.94
N CYS A 201 -8.79 -5.37 -11.80
CA CYS A 201 -9.98 -5.92 -12.44
C CYS A 201 -10.55 -4.97 -13.50
N TYR A 202 -11.32 -5.51 -14.45
CA TYR A 202 -11.95 -4.68 -15.45
C TYR A 202 -13.30 -5.18 -15.96
N ALA A 203 -14.11 -4.26 -16.48
CA ALA A 203 -15.41 -4.55 -17.07
C ALA A 203 -15.59 -3.87 -18.44
N THR A 204 -16.04 -4.63 -19.43
CA THR A 204 -16.20 -4.17 -20.83
C THR A 204 -17.63 -4.28 -21.34
N GLY A 205 -18.45 -5.14 -20.73
CA GLY A 205 -19.84 -5.34 -21.11
C GLY A 205 -20.74 -4.14 -20.76
N PRO A 206 -21.84 -3.93 -21.50
CA PRO A 206 -22.77 -2.85 -21.21
C PRO A 206 -23.57 -3.12 -19.93
N VAL A 207 -23.87 -2.05 -19.20
CA VAL A 207 -24.59 -2.09 -17.93
C VAL A 207 -25.84 -1.21 -18.03
N THR A 208 -27.02 -1.81 -17.90
CA THR A 208 -28.29 -1.09 -17.88
C THR A 208 -29.04 -1.45 -16.60
N GLY A 209 -29.38 -0.44 -15.79
CA GLY A 209 -30.05 -0.68 -14.51
C GLY A 209 -30.91 0.48 -14.03
N HIS A 210 -31.75 0.22 -13.03
CA HIS A 210 -32.49 1.22 -12.27
C HIS A 210 -31.87 1.41 -10.88
N GLY A 211 -31.47 2.63 -10.56
CA GLY A 211 -30.73 2.97 -9.34
C GLY A 211 -29.28 3.35 -9.60
N THR A 212 -28.37 2.95 -8.71
CA THR A 212 -26.96 3.33 -8.78
C THR A 212 -26.22 2.38 -9.71
N VAL A 213 -25.71 2.90 -10.83
CA VAL A 213 -25.06 2.09 -11.86
C VAL A 213 -23.62 2.54 -12.09
N GLY A 214 -22.67 1.61 -12.04
CA GLY A 214 -21.28 1.85 -12.41
C GLY A 214 -20.79 0.92 -13.50
N GLY A 215 -19.87 1.40 -14.33
CA GLY A 215 -19.25 0.55 -15.36
C GLY A 215 -18.48 -0.64 -14.76
N LEU A 216 -17.85 -0.46 -13.60
CA LEU A 216 -17.21 -1.54 -12.83
C LEU A 216 -18.04 -1.91 -11.60
N VAL A 217 -18.33 -0.92 -10.75
CA VAL A 217 -18.98 -1.14 -9.44
C VAL A 217 -20.21 -0.25 -9.28
N GLY A 218 -21.34 -0.84 -8.89
CA GLY A 218 -22.54 -0.07 -8.56
C GLY A 218 -22.31 0.84 -7.35
N PHE A 219 -22.14 0.24 -6.16
CA PHE A 219 -21.86 0.97 -4.93
C PHE A 219 -20.61 0.43 -4.22
N ASN A 220 -19.65 1.31 -3.96
CA ASN A 220 -18.47 1.07 -3.12
C ASN A 220 -18.66 1.70 -1.72
N THR A 221 -18.71 0.89 -0.66
CA THR A 221 -18.97 1.37 0.71
C THR A 221 -17.72 1.92 1.38
N ALA A 222 -17.86 2.50 2.58
CA ALA A 222 -16.74 3.03 3.37
C ALA A 222 -15.63 2.00 3.69
N GLY A 223 -15.95 0.70 3.74
CA GLY A 223 -14.94 -0.35 3.89
C GLY A 223 -14.42 -0.92 2.57
N GLY A 224 -15.00 -0.52 1.44
CA GLY A 224 -14.65 -1.01 0.12
C GLY A 224 -13.43 -0.32 -0.48
N THR A 225 -12.58 -1.11 -1.14
CA THR A 225 -11.37 -0.65 -1.82
C THR A 225 -11.36 -1.09 -3.29
N ILE A 226 -11.11 -0.16 -4.21
CA ILE A 226 -10.98 -0.41 -5.64
C ILE A 226 -9.64 0.17 -6.11
N VAL A 227 -8.75 -0.67 -6.67
CA VAL A 227 -7.39 -0.23 -7.07
C VAL A 227 -6.97 -0.87 -8.38
N GLY A 228 -6.37 -0.10 -9.29
CA GLY A 228 -5.82 -0.67 -10.53
C GLY A 228 -6.91 -1.22 -11.44
N CYS A 229 -8.08 -0.59 -11.49
CA CYS A 229 -9.23 -1.14 -12.21
C CYS A 229 -9.68 -0.23 -13.36
N HIS A 230 -10.40 -0.80 -14.34
CA HIS A 230 -10.99 0.02 -15.40
C HIS A 230 -12.32 -0.48 -15.95
N ALA A 231 -13.08 0.44 -16.56
CA ALA A 231 -14.32 0.12 -17.25
C ALA A 231 -14.45 0.82 -18.61
N SER A 232 -15.00 0.12 -19.60
CA SER A 232 -15.19 0.63 -20.96
C SER A 232 -16.58 0.41 -21.55
N GLY A 233 -17.45 -0.36 -20.88
CA GLY A 233 -18.82 -0.60 -21.31
C GLY A 233 -19.72 0.64 -21.22
N LEU A 234 -20.76 0.68 -22.05
CA LEU A 234 -21.84 1.69 -21.94
C LEU A 234 -22.56 1.54 -20.59
N VAL A 235 -22.73 2.65 -19.89
CA VAL A 235 -23.51 2.71 -18.65
C VAL A 235 -24.83 3.44 -18.90
N THR A 236 -25.96 2.78 -18.62
CA THR A 236 -27.30 3.35 -18.70
C THR A 236 -28.02 3.24 -17.36
N SER A 237 -28.50 4.37 -16.84
CA SER A 237 -29.26 4.45 -15.59
C SER A 237 -30.37 5.51 -15.70
N ASP A 238 -31.30 5.52 -14.76
CA ASP A 238 -32.23 6.62 -14.53
C ASP A 238 -32.03 7.36 -13.19
N TYR A 239 -30.96 7.03 -12.46
CA TYR A 239 -30.55 7.65 -11.20
C TYR A 239 -29.05 8.02 -11.21
N ASP A 240 -28.25 7.54 -10.26
CA ASP A 240 -26.81 7.81 -10.17
C ASP A 240 -26.04 6.92 -11.14
N ALA A 241 -25.13 7.51 -11.91
CA ALA A 241 -24.31 6.79 -12.87
C ALA A 241 -22.87 7.29 -12.92
N GLY A 242 -21.92 6.37 -12.82
CA GLY A 242 -20.50 6.66 -13.01
C GLY A 242 -19.85 5.72 -14.01
N GLY A 243 -18.90 6.24 -14.79
CA GLY A 243 -18.19 5.41 -15.76
C GLY A 243 -17.39 4.27 -15.11
N LEU A 244 -16.88 4.44 -13.89
CA LEU A 244 -16.30 3.36 -13.09
C LEU A 244 -17.21 2.95 -11.94
N VAL A 245 -17.63 3.93 -11.11
CA VAL A 245 -18.36 3.68 -9.86
C VAL A 245 -19.65 4.51 -9.82
N GLY A 246 -20.80 3.87 -9.61
CA GLY A 246 -22.07 4.60 -9.51
C GLY A 246 -22.11 5.49 -8.26
N GLN A 247 -21.91 4.89 -7.08
CA GLN A 247 -21.79 5.61 -5.80
C GLN A 247 -20.51 5.18 -5.06
N ASN A 248 -19.82 6.13 -4.46
CA ASN A 248 -18.60 5.87 -3.69
C ASN A 248 -18.64 6.47 -2.28
N SER A 249 -18.33 5.65 -1.28
CA SER A 249 -17.99 6.06 0.09
C SER A 249 -16.64 5.50 0.56
N GLY A 250 -16.01 4.64 -0.23
CA GLY A 250 -14.74 3.97 0.10
C GLY A 250 -13.55 4.59 -0.62
N VAL A 251 -12.52 3.76 -0.82
CA VAL A 251 -11.29 4.14 -1.51
C VAL A 251 -11.34 3.68 -2.96
N VAL A 252 -11.05 4.60 -3.89
CA VAL A 252 -10.83 4.30 -5.31
C VAL A 252 -9.50 4.93 -5.74
N ALA A 253 -8.58 4.12 -6.24
CA ALA A 253 -7.25 4.59 -6.63
C ALA A 253 -6.76 3.98 -7.94
N ASN A 254 -5.89 4.69 -8.63
CA ASN A 254 -5.16 4.17 -9.80
C ASN A 254 -6.09 3.48 -10.80
N SER A 255 -7.17 4.14 -11.22
CA SER A 255 -8.23 3.49 -11.99
C SER A 255 -8.80 4.42 -13.06
N TYR A 256 -9.41 3.86 -14.11
CA TYR A 256 -9.92 4.69 -15.20
C TYR A 256 -11.22 4.20 -15.86
N SER A 257 -11.95 5.13 -16.46
CA SER A 257 -13.16 4.82 -17.24
C SER A 257 -13.12 5.44 -18.64
N THR A 258 -13.63 4.70 -19.62
CA THR A 258 -13.65 5.10 -21.04
C THR A 258 -15.01 4.97 -21.70
N GLY A 259 -15.94 4.23 -21.08
CA GLY A 259 -17.26 3.98 -21.64
C GLY A 259 -18.19 5.20 -21.58
N PRO A 260 -19.10 5.37 -22.55
CA PRO A 260 -20.12 6.41 -22.51
C PRO A 260 -21.11 6.18 -21.37
N ILE A 261 -21.69 7.25 -20.84
CA ILE A 261 -22.65 7.21 -19.74
C ILE A 261 -23.92 7.97 -20.14
N ALA A 262 -25.08 7.33 -20.02
CA ALA A 262 -26.39 7.94 -20.24
C ALA A 262 -27.25 7.77 -18.99
N SER A 263 -27.51 8.87 -18.26
CA SER A 263 -28.35 8.84 -17.07
C SER A 263 -29.09 10.16 -16.81
N LYS A 264 -29.94 10.22 -15.79
CA LYS A 264 -30.80 11.39 -15.50
C LYS A 264 -30.32 12.28 -14.35
N TRP A 265 -29.74 11.72 -13.26
CA TRP A 265 -29.58 12.43 -11.97
C TRP A 265 -28.17 12.89 -11.62
N HIS A 266 -27.29 12.03 -11.11
CA HIS A 266 -25.88 12.38 -10.88
C HIS A 266 -25.02 11.57 -11.84
N VAL A 267 -24.46 12.24 -12.84
CA VAL A 267 -23.78 11.59 -13.95
C VAL A 267 -22.31 12.02 -13.97
N GLY A 268 -21.42 11.10 -13.63
CA GLY A 268 -19.98 11.35 -13.67
C GLY A 268 -19.27 10.51 -14.71
N GLY A 269 -18.29 11.11 -15.40
CA GLY A 269 -17.39 10.35 -16.27
C GLY A 269 -16.68 9.21 -15.53
N PHE A 270 -16.42 9.37 -14.23
CA PHE A 270 -15.77 8.39 -13.36
C PHE A 270 -16.68 7.93 -12.20
N VAL A 271 -17.14 8.86 -11.34
CA VAL A 271 -18.02 8.58 -10.19
C VAL A 271 -19.36 9.31 -10.32
N GLY A 272 -20.49 8.62 -10.19
CA GLY A 272 -21.81 9.28 -10.20
C GLY A 272 -22.01 10.18 -8.98
N TRP A 273 -22.07 9.57 -7.80
CA TRP A 273 -22.17 10.27 -6.51
C TRP A 273 -21.05 9.84 -5.55
N ASN A 274 -20.25 10.80 -5.07
CA ASN A 274 -19.25 10.56 -4.04
C ASN A 274 -19.72 11.06 -2.67
N ASN A 275 -20.01 10.13 -1.76
CA ASN A 275 -20.38 10.40 -0.38
C ASN A 275 -19.17 10.20 0.55
N GLN A 276 -18.30 11.22 0.58
CA GLN A 276 -17.10 11.29 1.42
C GLN A 276 -16.04 10.18 1.17
N GLY A 277 -16.13 9.46 0.06
CA GLY A 277 -15.11 8.52 -0.36
C GLY A 277 -13.84 9.22 -0.82
N LYS A 278 -12.70 8.51 -0.74
CA LYS A 278 -11.39 8.98 -1.20
C LYS A 278 -11.16 8.49 -2.63
N VAL A 279 -10.91 9.41 -3.55
CA VAL A 279 -10.64 9.09 -4.95
C VAL A 279 -9.34 9.79 -5.36
N PHE A 280 -8.34 9.05 -5.84
CA PHE A 280 -7.06 9.67 -6.24
C PHE A 280 -6.38 8.90 -7.37
N HIS A 281 -5.58 9.62 -8.15
CA HIS A 281 -4.87 9.10 -9.32
C HIS A 281 -5.78 8.33 -10.29
N CYS A 282 -6.96 8.88 -10.55
CA CYS A 282 -7.94 8.29 -11.44
C CYS A 282 -8.23 9.18 -12.63
N TYR A 283 -8.67 8.60 -13.75
CA TYR A 283 -9.10 9.41 -14.88
C TYR A 283 -10.34 8.90 -15.61
N SER A 284 -11.01 9.80 -16.34
CA SER A 284 -12.12 9.43 -17.22
C SER A 284 -12.03 10.10 -18.59
N THR A 285 -12.50 9.38 -19.61
CA THR A 285 -12.58 9.85 -21.00
C THR A 285 -13.95 9.61 -21.64
N GLY A 286 -14.83 8.86 -20.97
CA GLY A 286 -16.18 8.60 -21.44
C GLY A 286 -17.04 9.86 -21.44
N GLN A 287 -17.97 9.96 -22.39
CA GLN A 287 -18.89 11.09 -22.48
C GLN A 287 -20.11 10.87 -21.56
N PRO A 288 -20.29 11.68 -20.49
CA PRO A 288 -21.49 11.64 -19.69
C PRO A 288 -22.61 12.49 -20.33
N THR A 289 -23.81 11.91 -20.43
CA THR A 289 -25.03 12.58 -20.91
C THR A 289 -26.12 12.46 -19.85
N GLY A 290 -26.67 13.59 -19.41
CA GLY A 290 -27.80 13.59 -18.50
C GLY A 290 -28.49 14.93 -18.28
N SER A 291 -29.54 14.90 -17.47
CA SER A 291 -30.44 16.05 -17.25
C SER A 291 -30.22 16.82 -15.95
N SER A 292 -29.43 16.27 -15.02
CA SER A 292 -29.08 16.87 -13.72
C SER A 292 -27.63 16.52 -13.40
N SER A 293 -26.94 17.40 -12.67
CA SER A 293 -25.55 17.28 -12.16
C SER A 293 -24.65 16.34 -12.97
N VAL A 294 -24.22 16.83 -14.14
CA VAL A 294 -23.33 16.11 -15.06
C VAL A 294 -21.91 16.65 -14.91
N GLY A 295 -20.97 15.80 -14.55
CA GLY A 295 -19.56 16.16 -14.37
C GLY A 295 -18.64 15.29 -15.21
N GLY A 296 -17.60 15.91 -15.77
CA GLY A 296 -16.58 15.20 -16.55
C GLY A 296 -15.87 14.08 -15.77
N PHE A 297 -15.75 14.20 -14.45
CA PHE A 297 -15.19 13.20 -13.54
C PHE A 297 -16.23 12.73 -12.51
N CYS A 298 -16.76 13.64 -11.68
CA CYS A 298 -17.73 13.34 -10.63
C CYS A 298 -19.03 14.11 -10.86
N GLY A 299 -20.17 13.41 -10.84
CA GLY A 299 -21.50 14.02 -11.00
C GLY A 299 -21.89 14.88 -9.79
N LEU A 300 -21.82 14.32 -8.60
CA LEU A 300 -22.05 15.04 -7.34
C LEU A 300 -21.08 14.59 -6.24
N PRO A 301 -20.34 15.49 -5.58
CA PRO A 301 -19.72 15.23 -4.29
C PRO A 301 -20.70 15.59 -3.16
N SER A 302 -20.59 14.95 -1.99
CA SER A 302 -21.24 15.46 -0.78
C SER A 302 -20.77 16.89 -0.46
N THR A 303 -21.52 17.66 0.33
CA THR A 303 -21.10 19.01 0.74
C THR A 303 -20.38 18.94 2.09
N GLY A 304 -19.20 19.57 2.21
CA GLY A 304 -18.51 19.77 3.49
C GLY A 304 -17.49 18.70 3.92
N GLY A 305 -17.14 17.75 3.05
CA GLY A 305 -16.03 16.82 3.31
C GLY A 305 -14.66 17.42 2.95
N ASN A 306 -13.63 17.11 3.75
CA ASN A 306 -12.23 17.28 3.36
C ASN A 306 -11.87 16.15 2.38
N TYR A 307 -12.07 16.37 1.08
CA TYR A 307 -11.75 15.38 0.06
C TYR A 307 -10.23 15.29 -0.13
N ALA A 308 -9.67 14.09 0.04
CA ALA A 308 -8.29 13.79 -0.31
C ALA A 308 -8.16 13.50 -1.82
N ASP A 309 -8.73 14.38 -2.65
CA ASP A 309 -8.78 14.21 -4.11
C ASP A 309 -7.48 14.69 -4.73
N VAL A 310 -6.50 13.79 -4.82
CA VAL A 310 -5.18 14.09 -5.38
C VAL A 310 -5.07 13.50 -6.78
N GLY A 311 -4.73 14.35 -7.75
CA GLY A 311 -4.33 13.93 -9.08
C GLY A 311 -5.40 13.22 -9.92
N ASN A 312 -6.68 13.56 -9.76
CA ASN A 312 -7.75 13.05 -10.62
C ASN A 312 -7.94 13.91 -11.87
N PHE A 313 -8.16 13.27 -13.01
CA PHE A 313 -8.30 13.96 -14.30
C PHE A 313 -9.52 13.52 -15.11
N TRP A 314 -10.00 14.40 -15.98
CA TRP A 314 -10.98 14.03 -16.99
C TRP A 314 -10.66 14.73 -18.30
N ASP A 315 -10.93 14.04 -19.40
CA ASP A 315 -10.73 14.59 -20.73
C ASP A 315 -11.92 15.49 -21.12
N LYS A 316 -11.66 16.79 -21.21
CA LYS A 316 -12.68 17.80 -21.52
C LYS A 316 -13.07 17.83 -23.00
N ASP A 317 -12.21 17.33 -23.88
CA ASP A 317 -12.47 17.29 -25.31
C ASP A 317 -13.37 16.10 -25.66
N THR A 318 -13.19 14.95 -24.98
CA THR A 318 -14.06 13.77 -25.20
C THR A 318 -15.36 13.83 -24.41
N SER A 319 -15.35 14.44 -23.21
CA SER A 319 -16.58 14.59 -22.41
C SER A 319 -17.50 15.70 -22.89
N LEU A 320 -16.99 16.66 -23.66
CA LEU A 320 -17.71 17.86 -24.13
C LEU A 320 -18.26 18.74 -22.99
N LEU A 321 -17.67 18.65 -21.80
CA LEU A 321 -18.05 19.43 -20.63
C LEU A 321 -17.01 20.50 -20.29
N SER A 322 -17.46 21.57 -19.65
CA SER A 322 -16.61 22.66 -19.19
C SER A 322 -16.24 22.59 -17.70
N GLY A 323 -16.80 21.62 -16.96
CA GLY A 323 -16.59 21.51 -15.51
C GLY A 323 -16.90 20.13 -14.93
N SER A 324 -16.33 19.88 -13.76
CA SER A 324 -16.58 18.69 -12.94
C SER A 324 -16.20 18.97 -11.49
N ALA A 325 -16.84 18.26 -10.56
CA ALA A 325 -16.29 18.10 -9.22
C ALA A 325 -15.15 17.05 -9.18
N MET A 326 -14.33 17.10 -8.13
CA MET A 326 -13.34 16.07 -7.72
C MET A 326 -12.25 15.70 -8.75
N GLY A 327 -12.08 16.46 -9.83
CA GLY A 327 -11.07 16.20 -10.84
C GLY A 327 -10.79 17.40 -11.74
N MET A 328 -9.55 17.50 -12.21
CA MET A 328 -9.10 18.58 -13.09
C MET A 328 -9.33 18.23 -14.56
N GLY A 329 -9.98 19.14 -15.29
CA GLY A 329 -10.21 18.98 -16.72
C GLY A 329 -8.93 19.21 -17.52
N LYS A 330 -8.59 18.26 -18.39
CA LYS A 330 -7.42 18.29 -19.27
C LYS A 330 -7.88 18.07 -20.71
N THR A 331 -7.23 18.73 -21.66
CA THR A 331 -7.41 18.43 -23.09
C THR A 331 -6.97 16.99 -23.39
N THR A 332 -7.42 16.42 -24.50
CA THR A 332 -6.93 15.12 -24.98
C THR A 332 -5.42 15.13 -25.17
N ALA A 333 -4.83 16.25 -25.60
CA ALA A 333 -3.38 16.38 -25.73
C ALA A 333 -2.69 16.27 -24.37
N GLU A 334 -3.13 17.05 -23.37
CA GLU A 334 -2.59 16.98 -21.99
C GLU A 334 -2.79 15.60 -21.35
N MET A 335 -3.93 14.96 -21.61
CA MET A 335 -4.25 13.60 -21.15
C MET A 335 -3.38 12.51 -21.81
N LYS A 336 -2.61 12.86 -22.85
CA LYS A 336 -1.63 12.01 -23.51
C LYS A 336 -0.20 12.48 -23.29
N THR A 337 0.01 13.39 -22.32
CA THR A 337 1.30 13.94 -21.94
C THR A 337 1.68 13.47 -20.54
N LYS A 338 2.78 12.72 -20.41
CA LYS A 338 3.26 12.08 -19.18
C LYS A 338 3.45 13.09 -18.04
N SER A 339 4.04 14.24 -18.34
CA SER A 339 4.32 15.29 -17.35
C SER A 339 3.05 15.85 -16.69
N THR A 340 1.89 15.79 -17.36
CA THR A 340 0.59 16.13 -16.78
C THR A 340 0.29 15.30 -15.53
N PHE A 341 0.63 14.01 -15.58
CA PHE A 341 0.32 13.03 -14.55
C PHE A 341 1.46 12.94 -13.52
N GLU A 342 2.72 13.07 -13.93
CA GLU A 342 3.87 13.14 -13.01
C GLU A 342 3.79 14.35 -12.07
N ALA A 343 3.35 15.51 -12.56
CA ALA A 343 3.10 16.69 -11.74
C ALA A 343 2.00 16.47 -10.68
N ALA A 344 1.18 15.43 -10.85
CA ALA A 344 0.17 14.98 -9.92
C ALA A 344 0.55 13.67 -9.20
N ILE A 345 1.84 13.32 -9.20
CA ILE A 345 2.42 12.21 -8.43
C ILE A 345 1.89 10.83 -8.88
N TRP A 346 1.62 10.66 -10.18
CA TRP A 346 1.29 9.35 -10.73
C TRP A 346 2.55 8.49 -10.91
N ASP A 347 2.46 7.23 -10.50
CA ASP A 347 3.53 6.23 -10.65
C ASP A 347 3.53 5.61 -12.05
N PHE A 348 4.48 6.02 -12.89
CA PHE A 348 4.71 5.44 -14.24
C PHE A 348 5.75 4.31 -14.28
N ASP A 349 6.34 3.99 -13.14
CA ASP A 349 7.36 2.95 -13.05
C ASP A 349 6.67 1.60 -12.92
N GLU A 350 5.64 1.51 -12.07
CA GLU A 350 5.01 0.23 -11.72
C GLU A 350 3.52 0.19 -12.02
N THR A 351 2.80 1.31 -11.87
CA THR A 351 1.33 1.32 -11.98
C THR A 351 0.86 1.68 -13.38
N TRP A 352 1.40 2.75 -13.95
CA TRP A 352 0.94 3.32 -15.22
C TRP A 352 2.00 3.20 -16.31
N GLY A 353 1.56 2.95 -17.54
CA GLY A 353 2.35 3.19 -18.74
C GLY A 353 1.71 4.30 -19.56
N ILE A 354 2.48 5.03 -20.35
CA ILE A 354 1.96 5.99 -21.32
C ILE A 354 2.92 6.08 -22.50
N ASN A 355 2.37 6.12 -23.70
CA ASN A 355 3.12 6.40 -24.92
C ASN A 355 2.93 7.87 -25.27
N GLU A 356 4.00 8.66 -25.20
CA GLU A 356 3.88 10.11 -25.29
C GLU A 356 3.17 10.57 -26.55
N ASN A 357 2.18 11.44 -26.35
CA ASN A 357 1.29 12.00 -27.38
C ASN A 357 0.48 10.97 -28.17
N ALA A 358 0.53 9.68 -27.79
CA ALA A 358 -0.09 8.59 -28.53
C ALA A 358 -1.21 7.89 -27.74
N SER A 359 -1.01 7.64 -26.44
CA SER A 359 -1.98 6.94 -25.60
C SER A 359 -2.37 7.76 -24.37
N TYR A 360 -3.57 7.51 -23.85
CA TYR A 360 -3.86 7.79 -22.43
C TYR A 360 -2.97 6.91 -21.53
N PRO A 361 -2.80 7.23 -20.24
CA PRO A 361 -2.19 6.31 -19.30
C PRO A 361 -2.93 4.96 -19.28
N TRP A 362 -2.21 3.85 -19.32
CA TRP A 362 -2.78 2.51 -19.23
C TRP A 362 -2.21 1.80 -18.01
N LEU A 363 -3.01 0.95 -17.38
CA LEU A 363 -2.57 0.17 -16.24
C LEU A 363 -1.60 -0.91 -16.70
N ARG A 364 -0.41 -0.95 -16.10
CA ARG A 364 0.54 -2.02 -16.38
C ARG A 364 -0.04 -3.36 -15.91
N PRO A 365 0.09 -4.43 -16.71
CA PRO A 365 -0.32 -5.76 -16.28
C PRO A 365 0.40 -6.11 -14.98
N VAL A 366 -0.37 -6.44 -13.94
CA VAL A 366 0.17 -7.24 -12.84
C VAL A 366 0.41 -8.62 -13.44
N GLY A 367 1.68 -9.01 -13.61
CA GLY A 367 2.07 -10.14 -14.47
C GLY A 367 1.24 -11.41 -14.25
N ALA A 368 0.36 -11.74 -15.19
CA ALA A 368 -0.49 -12.94 -15.22
C ALA A 368 0.27 -14.19 -15.72
N GLY A 369 1.53 -14.36 -15.30
CA GLY A 369 2.41 -15.42 -15.79
C GLY A 369 3.78 -15.47 -15.14
N GLY A 370 3.92 -15.00 -13.90
CA GLY A 370 5.13 -15.27 -13.13
C GLY A 370 5.07 -16.68 -12.55
N GLN A 371 5.66 -17.66 -13.25
CA GLN A 371 5.93 -18.96 -12.67
C GLN A 371 6.50 -18.80 -11.26
N THR A 372 5.72 -19.31 -10.31
CA THR A 372 6.15 -19.82 -9.03
C THR A 372 7.25 -20.86 -9.23
N THR A 373 8.46 -20.53 -8.83
CA THR A 373 9.26 -21.47 -8.03
C THR A 373 9.79 -20.70 -6.84
N TRP A 374 8.88 -20.26 -5.98
CA TRP A 374 9.23 -20.11 -4.59
C TRP A 374 9.11 -21.50 -3.97
N SER A 375 10.23 -21.99 -3.47
CA SER A 375 10.26 -23.15 -2.60
C SER A 375 9.23 -22.96 -1.47
N ALA A 376 8.44 -23.99 -1.12
CA ALA A 376 7.54 -23.90 0.03
C ALA A 376 8.30 -23.65 1.34
N ASP A 377 9.58 -24.02 1.32
CA ASP A 377 10.63 -23.68 2.25
C ASP A 377 11.33 -22.41 1.74
N LEU A 378 10.80 -21.25 2.11
CA LEU A 378 11.19 -19.92 1.64
C LEU A 378 12.51 -19.46 2.28
N ASN A 379 12.83 -19.95 3.48
CA ASN A 379 14.11 -19.71 4.15
C ASN A 379 15.19 -20.76 3.80
N HIS A 380 14.84 -21.81 3.05
CA HIS A 380 15.70 -22.92 2.60
C HIS A 380 16.30 -23.76 3.75
N ASP A 381 15.59 -23.91 4.88
CA ASP A 381 16.02 -24.67 6.04
C ASP A 381 15.65 -26.17 6.01
N GLY A 382 14.94 -26.59 4.96
CA GLY A 382 14.46 -27.94 4.73
C GLY A 382 13.09 -28.25 5.34
N ARG A 383 12.38 -27.24 5.85
CA ARG A 383 11.04 -27.37 6.46
C ARG A 383 10.10 -26.32 5.87
N VAL A 384 8.80 -26.52 6.09
CA VAL A 384 7.76 -25.56 5.70
C VAL A 384 7.01 -25.20 6.97
N ASP A 385 7.28 -24.02 7.54
CA ASP A 385 6.75 -23.61 8.83
C ASP A 385 6.36 -22.12 8.94
N LEU A 386 6.19 -21.64 10.17
CA LEU A 386 5.68 -20.30 10.44
C LEU A 386 6.67 -19.21 10.04
N GLU A 387 7.96 -19.51 9.93
CA GLU A 387 9.00 -18.57 9.49
C GLU A 387 8.91 -18.34 7.98
N ASP A 388 8.59 -19.37 7.20
CA ASP A 388 8.25 -19.22 5.78
C ASP A 388 6.99 -18.38 5.61
N PHE A 389 5.99 -18.59 6.47
CA PHE A 389 4.79 -17.76 6.47
C PHE A 389 5.08 -16.30 6.85
N ALA A 390 6.02 -16.03 7.76
CA ALA A 390 6.43 -14.69 8.12
C ALA A 390 7.22 -13.99 7.00
N LEU A 391 8.06 -14.73 6.27
CA LEU A 391 8.77 -14.26 5.07
C LEU A 391 7.80 -14.00 3.90
N PHE A 392 6.81 -14.87 3.73
CA PHE A 392 5.73 -14.66 2.77
C PHE A 392 4.89 -13.43 3.14
N ALA A 393 4.49 -13.31 4.41
CA ALA A 393 3.74 -12.16 4.90
C ALA A 393 4.53 -10.86 4.78
N SER A 394 5.83 -10.86 5.05
CA SER A 394 6.68 -9.68 4.87
C SER A 394 6.81 -9.29 3.39
N PHE A 395 6.87 -10.27 2.48
CA PHE A 395 6.86 -10.05 1.04
C PHE A 395 5.52 -9.47 0.54
N TRP A 396 4.39 -9.95 1.07
CA TRP A 396 3.05 -9.42 0.79
C TRP A 396 2.79 -8.03 1.39
N MET A 397 3.36 -7.75 2.56
CA MET A 397 3.23 -6.47 3.25
C MET A 397 4.14 -5.39 2.64
N THR A 398 5.26 -5.78 2.02
CA THR A 398 6.25 -4.84 1.45
C THR A 398 6.32 -4.84 -0.08
N GLY A 399 5.60 -5.76 -0.74
CA GLY A 399 5.37 -5.77 -2.19
C GLY A 399 6.60 -5.97 -3.07
N GLY A 400 7.75 -6.40 -2.53
CA GLY A 400 9.00 -6.49 -3.31
C GLY A 400 9.47 -5.14 -3.89
N LYS A 401 8.94 -4.02 -3.39
CA LYS A 401 9.29 -2.65 -3.78
C LYS A 401 10.37 -2.10 -2.84
N ILE A 402 11.06 -1.06 -3.29
CA ILE A 402 11.71 -0.10 -2.39
C ILE A 402 10.67 0.27 -1.31
N PRO A 403 10.96 0.12 0.01
CA PRO A 403 9.98 0.35 1.07
C PRO A 403 9.25 1.67 0.89
N ALA A 404 7.96 1.72 1.22
CA ALA A 404 7.09 2.90 1.06
C ALA A 404 7.63 4.17 1.76
N ASP A 405 8.62 4.02 2.64
CA ASP A 405 9.27 5.10 3.38
C ASP A 405 10.55 5.63 2.70
N LEU A 406 11.09 5.01 1.65
CA LEU A 406 12.27 5.50 0.93
C LEU A 406 11.88 6.51 -0.17
N VAL A 407 12.47 7.71 -0.08
CA VAL A 407 12.35 8.78 -1.07
C VAL A 407 13.53 8.71 -2.04
N ARG A 408 13.25 8.77 -3.35
CA ARG A 408 14.29 8.91 -4.37
C ARG A 408 14.84 10.33 -4.38
N ILE A 409 16.12 10.47 -4.04
CA ILE A 409 16.85 11.73 -4.04
C ILE A 409 17.64 11.83 -5.35
N GLN A 410 17.17 12.69 -6.25
CA GLN A 410 17.83 12.89 -7.54
C GLN A 410 19.23 13.47 -7.32
N GLY A 411 20.26 12.75 -7.80
CA GLY A 411 21.64 13.19 -7.70
C GLY A 411 21.89 14.50 -8.45
N GLY A 412 22.92 15.23 -8.04
CA GLY A 412 23.26 16.55 -8.54
C GLY A 412 24.45 17.15 -7.79
N SER A 413 24.76 18.41 -8.08
CA SER A 413 25.82 19.15 -7.38
C SER A 413 25.20 20.19 -6.44
N PHE A 414 25.76 20.34 -5.25
CA PHE A 414 25.36 21.35 -4.27
C PHE A 414 26.56 21.95 -3.54
N THR A 415 26.32 23.09 -2.86
CA THR A 415 27.30 23.69 -1.95
C THR A 415 27.08 23.12 -0.56
N MET A 416 28.05 22.33 -0.09
CA MET A 416 28.08 21.75 1.25
C MET A 416 28.79 22.71 2.22
N GLY A 417 28.35 22.74 3.48
CA GLY A 417 28.91 23.52 4.56
C GLY A 417 28.16 24.82 4.91
N ASP A 418 28.70 25.54 5.89
CA ASP A 418 28.04 26.72 6.47
C ASP A 418 28.12 27.93 5.53
N SER A 419 26.96 28.31 4.98
CA SER A 419 26.82 29.44 4.05
C SER A 419 26.73 30.80 4.74
N PHE A 420 26.57 30.83 6.07
CA PHE A 420 26.39 32.06 6.85
C PHE A 420 27.64 32.42 7.69
N GLY A 421 28.56 31.48 7.91
CA GLY A 421 29.77 31.71 8.71
C GLY A 421 29.44 31.95 10.19
N GLU A 422 28.43 31.26 10.69
CA GLU A 422 27.88 31.36 12.04
C GLU A 422 28.13 30.11 12.90
N GLY A 423 28.52 29.00 12.27
CA GLY A 423 28.86 27.73 12.92
C GLY A 423 30.34 27.59 13.25
N ASP A 424 30.73 26.37 13.62
CA ASP A 424 32.11 26.04 13.97
C ASP A 424 33.03 25.98 12.74
N THR A 425 34.35 26.06 12.98
CA THR A 425 35.34 26.12 11.87
C THR A 425 35.39 24.85 11.02
N ASP A 426 34.87 23.73 11.52
CA ASP A 426 34.79 22.44 10.83
C ASP A 426 33.53 22.26 9.98
N GLU A 427 32.63 23.25 9.99
CA GLU A 427 31.54 23.43 9.03
C GLU A 427 32.01 24.16 7.75
N LEU A 428 33.27 24.63 7.75
CA LEU A 428 33.94 25.38 6.70
C LEU A 428 35.17 24.61 6.17
N PRO A 429 35.64 24.92 4.95
CA PRO A 429 35.05 25.85 3.99
C PRO A 429 33.79 25.28 3.33
N THR A 430 32.94 26.17 2.82
CA THR A 430 31.93 25.75 1.84
C THR A 430 32.61 25.23 0.59
N HIS A 431 32.11 24.13 0.04
CA HIS A 431 32.70 23.47 -1.12
C HIS A 431 31.63 22.76 -1.96
N THR A 432 31.93 22.53 -3.23
CA THR A 432 30.99 21.87 -4.15
C THR A 432 31.10 20.37 -4.00
N VAL A 433 29.97 19.68 -3.82
CA VAL A 433 29.90 18.22 -3.81
C VAL A 433 28.93 17.77 -4.89
N SER A 434 29.30 16.74 -5.66
CA SER A 434 28.43 16.07 -6.61
C SER A 434 28.06 14.68 -6.10
N LEU A 435 26.79 14.31 -6.21
CA LEU A 435 26.27 13.03 -5.75
C LEU A 435 25.51 12.32 -6.88
N ARG A 436 25.64 10.99 -6.92
CA ARG A 436 24.74 10.14 -7.69
C ARG A 436 23.34 10.12 -7.07
N THR A 437 22.36 9.65 -7.82
CA THR A 437 21.03 9.35 -7.26
C THR A 437 21.15 8.29 -6.17
N PHE A 438 20.37 8.44 -5.12
CA PHE A 438 20.19 7.45 -4.08
C PHE A 438 18.76 7.53 -3.55
N TYR A 439 18.38 6.57 -2.72
CA TYR A 439 17.13 6.61 -1.96
C TYR A 439 17.46 6.81 -0.48
N MET A 440 16.61 7.54 0.25
CA MET A 440 16.77 7.80 1.68
C MET A 440 15.45 7.61 2.42
N ASP A 441 15.49 7.07 3.63
CA ASP A 441 14.28 6.96 4.45
C ASP A 441 13.72 8.37 4.71
N SER A 442 12.42 8.52 4.55
CA SER A 442 11.66 9.75 4.79
C SER A 442 11.66 10.17 6.26
N ARG A 443 12.00 9.27 7.18
CA ARG A 443 11.95 9.43 8.64
C ARG A 443 13.09 8.67 9.31
N GLU A 444 13.39 8.96 10.58
CA GLU A 444 14.33 8.15 11.35
C GLU A 444 13.79 6.74 11.61
N ILE A 445 14.69 5.79 11.87
CA ILE A 445 14.32 4.43 12.30
C ILE A 445 13.66 4.48 13.67
N THR A 446 12.51 3.81 13.80
CA THR A 446 11.73 3.78 15.03
C THR A 446 12.18 2.69 16.00
N TYR A 447 11.80 2.82 17.27
CA TYR A 447 11.96 1.77 18.27
C TYR A 447 11.32 0.45 17.85
N GLN A 448 10.14 0.46 17.22
CA GLN A 448 9.49 -0.77 16.79
C GLN A 448 10.30 -1.46 15.69
N GLN A 449 10.71 -0.71 14.67
CA GLN A 449 11.55 -1.24 13.59
C GLN A 449 12.84 -1.85 14.12
N TYR A 450 13.48 -1.21 15.12
CA TYR A 450 14.70 -1.72 15.72
C TYR A 450 14.45 -2.95 16.61
N CYS A 451 13.35 -3.01 17.36
CA CYS A 451 12.95 -4.21 18.10
C CYS A 451 12.72 -5.42 17.18
N ASP A 452 12.16 -5.21 15.99
CA ASP A 452 11.97 -6.28 15.00
C ASP A 452 13.33 -6.85 14.55
N PHE A 453 14.31 -5.97 14.31
CA PHE A 453 15.70 -6.36 14.07
C PHE A 453 16.27 -7.16 15.25
N LEU A 454 16.16 -6.65 16.48
CA LEU A 454 16.72 -7.31 17.65
C LEU A 454 16.13 -8.71 17.87
N ASN A 455 14.82 -8.86 17.73
CA ASN A 455 14.15 -10.16 17.87
C ASN A 455 14.62 -11.16 16.80
N SER A 456 14.66 -10.72 15.54
CA SER A 456 15.17 -11.54 14.42
C SER A 456 16.65 -11.90 14.61
N ALA A 457 17.47 -10.95 15.04
CA ALA A 457 18.89 -11.13 15.24
C ALA A 457 19.22 -12.05 16.42
N LEU A 458 18.43 -11.98 17.50
CA LEU A 458 18.58 -12.87 18.65
C LEU A 458 18.21 -14.31 18.28
N ALA A 459 17.09 -14.50 17.58
CA ALA A 459 16.67 -15.82 17.09
C ALA A 459 17.73 -16.44 16.16
N GLY A 460 18.34 -15.64 15.28
CA GLY A 460 19.42 -16.07 14.41
C GLY A 460 20.81 -16.17 15.07
N GLY A 461 20.93 -15.97 16.38
CA GLY A 461 22.20 -16.03 17.11
C GLY A 461 23.22 -14.93 16.75
N MET A 462 22.79 -13.88 16.04
CA MET A 462 23.67 -12.78 15.59
C MET A 462 24.00 -11.79 16.72
N ILE A 463 23.19 -11.78 17.77
CA ILE A 463 23.40 -10.94 18.96
C ILE A 463 23.22 -11.77 20.22
N PHE A 464 23.75 -11.26 21.33
CA PHE A 464 23.47 -11.75 22.67
C PHE A 464 23.18 -10.57 23.61
N VAL A 465 22.51 -10.87 24.72
CA VAL A 465 22.20 -9.90 25.77
C VAL A 465 22.98 -10.23 27.03
N SER A 466 23.69 -9.24 27.58
CA SER A 466 24.43 -9.37 28.84
C SER A 466 24.31 -8.08 29.64
N GLY A 467 23.83 -8.17 30.89
CA GLY A 467 23.66 -7.00 31.76
C GLY A 467 22.73 -5.91 31.20
N GLY A 468 21.78 -6.27 30.32
CA GLY A 468 20.91 -5.32 29.62
C GLY A 468 21.55 -4.63 28.40
N LEU A 469 22.80 -4.96 28.07
CA LEU A 469 23.43 -4.52 26.82
C LEU A 469 23.20 -5.57 25.74
N VAL A 470 22.88 -5.10 24.53
CA VAL A 470 22.80 -5.94 23.34
C VAL A 470 24.10 -5.81 22.56
N ALA A 471 24.77 -6.91 22.28
CA ALA A 471 26.04 -6.93 21.57
C ALA A 471 26.07 -7.96 20.44
N GLY A 472 26.90 -7.70 19.41
CA GLY A 472 27.09 -8.59 18.29
C GLY A 472 27.87 -9.85 18.67
N THR A 473 27.35 -11.02 18.28
CA THR A 473 28.05 -12.29 18.44
C THR A 473 29.32 -12.31 17.58
N GLY A 474 30.48 -12.57 18.20
CA GLY A 474 31.77 -12.69 17.52
C GLY A 474 32.62 -11.41 17.50
N ASN A 475 32.00 -10.22 17.51
CA ASN A 475 32.73 -8.95 17.64
C ASN A 475 32.64 -8.32 19.05
N ASN A 476 31.65 -8.73 19.86
CA ASN A 476 31.38 -8.24 21.21
C ASN A 476 31.18 -6.71 21.32
N LEU A 477 30.89 -6.04 20.20
CA LEU A 477 30.60 -4.61 20.19
C LEU A 477 29.15 -4.38 20.57
N VAL A 478 28.92 -3.39 21.44
CA VAL A 478 27.58 -3.00 21.89
C VAL A 478 26.84 -2.36 20.73
N TYR A 479 25.64 -2.89 20.43
CA TYR A 479 24.74 -2.37 19.41
C TYR A 479 23.73 -1.40 20.00
N CYS A 480 23.15 -1.72 21.16
CA CYS A 480 22.26 -0.81 21.88
C CYS A 480 22.14 -1.17 23.36
N HIS A 481 21.59 -0.22 24.13
CA HIS A 481 21.13 -0.47 25.50
C HIS A 481 19.68 -0.92 25.50
N THR A 482 19.30 -1.79 26.44
CA THR A 482 17.90 -1.97 26.87
C THR A 482 17.60 -1.09 28.09
N PHE A 483 16.32 -0.97 28.43
CA PHE A 483 15.85 -0.28 29.64
C PHE A 483 16.53 -0.77 30.92
N THR A 484 16.90 -2.05 30.98
CA THR A 484 17.61 -2.63 32.13
C THR A 484 18.99 -1.99 32.34
N SER A 485 19.69 -1.65 31.26
CA SER A 485 21.02 -1.04 31.33
C SER A 485 20.99 0.49 31.30
N SER A 486 19.95 1.09 30.71
CA SER A 486 19.80 2.53 30.59
C SER A 486 18.31 2.90 30.55
N PRO A 487 17.77 3.66 31.52
CA PRO A 487 16.35 3.99 31.57
C PRO A 487 15.86 4.85 30.40
N GLU A 488 16.77 5.53 29.70
CA GLU A 488 16.46 6.32 28.50
C GLU A 488 16.25 5.42 27.26
N SER A 489 16.66 4.16 27.29
CA SER A 489 16.30 3.20 26.23
C SER A 489 14.84 2.76 26.40
N GLN A 490 14.04 2.84 25.34
CA GLN A 490 12.64 2.42 25.35
C GLN A 490 12.44 0.95 24.95
N ILE A 491 13.51 0.16 24.97
CA ILE A 491 13.48 -1.27 24.66
C ILE A 491 13.51 -2.08 25.95
N ASP A 492 12.45 -2.84 26.21
CA ASP A 492 12.45 -3.86 27.26
C ASP A 492 12.94 -5.21 26.72
N PHE A 493 13.57 -6.02 27.57
CA PHE A 493 13.95 -7.39 27.22
C PHE A 493 13.49 -8.35 28.31
N THR A 494 12.35 -9.00 28.08
CA THR A 494 11.70 -9.88 29.04
C THR A 494 11.30 -11.19 28.35
N GLY A 495 11.59 -12.32 28.98
CA GLY A 495 11.22 -13.64 28.43
C GLY A 495 11.89 -14.01 27.10
N GLY A 496 13.05 -13.41 26.80
CA GLY A 496 13.76 -13.64 25.53
C GLY A 496 13.25 -12.81 24.36
N VAL A 497 12.39 -11.83 24.60
CA VAL A 497 11.78 -10.99 23.56
C VAL A 497 12.04 -9.52 23.86
N PHE A 498 12.41 -8.78 22.82
CA PHE A 498 12.52 -7.32 22.84
C PHE A 498 11.16 -6.70 22.52
N SER A 499 10.76 -5.70 23.31
CA SER A 499 9.50 -4.97 23.10
C SER A 499 9.66 -3.49 23.39
N VAL A 500 8.86 -2.67 22.72
CA VAL A 500 8.86 -1.22 22.95
C VAL A 500 8.02 -0.89 24.17
N ARG A 501 8.55 -0.01 25.03
CA ARG A 501 7.89 0.43 26.24
C ARG A 501 6.87 1.54 25.97
N SER A 502 5.92 1.67 26.89
CA SER A 502 5.12 2.89 27.02
C SER A 502 5.70 3.79 28.11
N ARG A 503 5.64 5.10 27.88
CA ARG A 503 6.14 6.13 28.79
C ARG A 503 5.00 7.09 29.11
N ASN A 504 4.73 7.31 30.40
CA ASN A 504 3.66 8.21 30.85
C ASN A 504 2.28 7.93 30.19
N GLY A 505 1.99 6.67 29.86
CA GLY A 505 0.75 6.26 29.19
C GLY A 505 0.74 6.43 27.66
N ARG A 506 1.84 6.91 27.06
CA ARG A 506 2.06 7.02 25.61
C ARG A 506 2.92 5.86 25.10
N SER A 507 2.58 5.31 23.94
CA SER A 507 3.42 4.32 23.27
C SER A 507 4.63 4.97 22.60
N MET A 508 5.82 4.36 22.73
CA MET A 508 7.07 4.83 22.09
C MET A 508 7.36 4.11 20.77
N VAL A 509 6.41 3.31 20.25
CA VAL A 509 6.61 2.48 19.03
C VAL A 509 7.00 3.28 17.79
N ASN A 510 6.54 4.53 17.70
CA ASN A 510 6.78 5.41 16.55
C ASN A 510 7.85 6.47 16.84
N ASP A 511 8.52 6.41 17.98
CA ASP A 511 9.59 7.34 18.33
C ASP A 511 10.92 6.86 17.75
N PRO A 512 11.84 7.79 17.43
CA PRO A 512 13.14 7.44 16.88
C PRO A 512 13.93 6.58 17.87
N MET A 513 14.58 5.55 17.35
CA MET A 513 15.48 4.71 18.12
C MET A 513 16.70 5.51 18.57
N VAL A 514 16.90 5.63 19.89
CA VAL A 514 18.13 6.14 20.52
C VAL A 514 18.75 5.11 21.45
N LYS A 515 19.91 5.42 22.03
CA LYS A 515 20.79 4.47 22.73
C LYS A 515 21.25 3.33 21.81
N VAL A 516 21.48 3.67 20.55
CA VAL A 516 22.05 2.81 19.51
C VAL A 516 23.43 3.34 19.14
N SER A 517 24.40 2.43 19.01
CA SER A 517 25.75 2.77 18.54
C SER A 517 25.80 2.82 17.02
N TRP A 518 26.86 3.39 16.45
CA TRP A 518 27.09 3.33 15.02
C TRP A 518 27.19 1.88 14.51
N HIS A 519 27.76 0.98 15.33
CA HIS A 519 27.85 -0.45 15.04
C HIS A 519 26.47 -1.12 14.99
N GLY A 520 25.57 -0.78 15.93
CA GLY A 520 24.19 -1.25 15.92
C GLY A 520 23.40 -0.77 14.71
N ALA A 521 23.57 0.50 14.34
CA ALA A 521 22.94 1.08 13.16
C ALA A 521 23.44 0.44 11.84
N ALA A 522 24.75 0.20 11.71
CA ALA A 522 25.33 -0.50 10.56
C ALA A 522 24.89 -1.97 10.47
N ALA A 523 24.79 -2.66 11.62
CA ALA A 523 24.27 -4.03 11.68
C ALA A 523 22.78 -4.09 11.28
N TYR A 524 21.98 -3.12 11.70
CA TYR A 524 20.59 -2.97 11.27
C TYR A 524 20.50 -2.82 9.75
N CYS A 525 21.34 -1.99 9.13
CA CYS A 525 21.37 -1.82 7.68
C CYS A 525 21.60 -3.16 6.95
N ASN A 526 22.59 -3.95 7.41
CA ASN A 526 22.85 -5.27 6.84
C ASN A 526 21.68 -6.24 7.03
N TRP A 527 21.04 -6.23 8.21
CA TRP A 527 19.85 -7.04 8.45
C TRP A 527 18.72 -6.63 7.50
N ARG A 528 18.48 -5.32 7.34
CA ARG A 528 17.45 -4.80 6.44
C ARG A 528 17.71 -5.19 4.98
N SER A 529 18.97 -5.18 4.53
CA SER A 529 19.38 -5.68 3.22
C SER A 529 19.00 -7.14 3.02
N LYS A 530 19.32 -8.01 3.99
CA LYS A 530 18.96 -9.43 3.92
C LYS A 530 17.45 -9.63 3.85
N GLN A 531 16.68 -8.92 4.68
CA GLN A 531 15.21 -8.98 4.63
C GLN A 531 14.64 -8.54 3.27
N ALA A 532 15.34 -7.67 2.55
CA ALA A 532 14.97 -7.22 1.22
C ALA A 532 15.58 -8.06 0.08
N GLY A 533 16.27 -9.17 0.37
CA GLY A 533 16.95 -9.98 -0.64
C GLY A 533 18.13 -9.28 -1.33
N ARG A 534 18.78 -8.34 -0.65
CA ARG A 534 19.89 -7.50 -1.17
C ARG A 534 21.23 -7.87 -0.55
N GLU A 535 22.30 -7.46 -1.23
CA GLU A 535 23.66 -7.62 -0.71
C GLU A 535 23.87 -6.76 0.55
N THR A 536 24.68 -7.22 1.50
CA THR A 536 25.05 -6.44 2.67
C THR A 536 26.17 -5.46 2.35
N CYS A 537 26.02 -4.19 2.73
CA CYS A 537 27.01 -3.16 2.45
C CYS A 537 28.18 -3.20 3.44
N TYR A 538 27.97 -3.60 4.70
CA TYR A 538 29.03 -3.61 5.70
C TYR A 538 29.63 -5.00 5.91
N ASP A 539 30.95 -5.07 6.05
CA ASP A 539 31.61 -6.19 6.70
C ASP A 539 31.57 -5.97 8.22
N LEU A 540 30.87 -6.83 8.98
CA LEU A 540 30.70 -6.66 10.44
C LEU A 540 31.94 -7.05 11.27
N SER A 541 33.02 -7.50 10.62
CA SER A 541 34.32 -7.76 11.26
C SER A 541 35.28 -6.58 11.11
N THR A 542 35.29 -5.95 9.93
CA THR A 542 36.20 -4.83 9.61
C THR A 542 35.50 -3.46 9.65
N TRP A 543 34.17 -3.45 9.63
CA TRP A 543 33.31 -2.27 9.57
C TRP A 543 33.49 -1.39 8.33
N VAL A 544 34.10 -1.95 7.29
CA VAL A 544 34.22 -1.33 5.97
C VAL A 544 32.88 -1.42 5.23
N CYS A 545 32.47 -0.32 4.58
CA CYS A 545 31.30 -0.30 3.72
C CYS A 545 31.72 -0.42 2.26
N ASP A 546 31.12 -1.36 1.54
CA ASP A 546 31.22 -1.50 0.10
C ASP A 546 30.07 -0.74 -0.56
N PHE A 547 30.35 0.50 -0.99
CA PHE A 547 29.39 1.40 -1.62
C PHE A 547 28.95 0.97 -3.03
N ALA A 548 29.56 -0.08 -3.59
CA ALA A 548 29.13 -0.67 -4.87
C ALA A 548 27.97 -1.66 -4.68
N ARG A 549 27.68 -2.10 -3.45
CA ARG A 549 26.58 -3.02 -3.14
C ARG A 549 25.24 -2.32 -3.20
N ASN A 550 24.21 -3.09 -3.56
CA ASN A 550 22.84 -2.61 -3.73
C ASN A 550 21.99 -2.71 -2.45
N GLY A 551 22.63 -2.77 -1.28
CA GLY A 551 21.99 -2.89 0.03
C GLY A 551 21.79 -1.57 0.75
N TYR A 552 21.08 -1.63 1.86
CA TYR A 552 20.94 -0.50 2.78
C TYR A 552 22.26 -0.23 3.50
N ARG A 553 22.48 1.05 3.78
CA ARG A 553 23.61 1.57 4.57
C ARG A 553 23.22 2.87 5.25
N LEU A 554 24.11 3.38 6.11
CA LEU A 554 24.00 4.76 6.58
C LEU A 554 24.33 5.73 5.44
N PRO A 555 23.70 6.92 5.41
CA PRO A 555 24.07 7.97 4.47
C PRO A 555 25.55 8.34 4.64
N THR A 556 26.21 8.68 3.54
CA THR A 556 27.39 9.53 3.66
C THR A 556 26.96 10.88 4.23
N GLU A 557 27.88 11.60 4.86
CA GLU A 557 27.61 12.93 5.38
C GLU A 557 27.14 13.90 4.27
N ALA A 558 27.75 13.78 3.08
CA ALA A 558 27.34 14.55 1.92
C ALA A 558 25.93 14.21 1.44
N GLU A 559 25.57 12.92 1.36
CA GLU A 559 24.20 12.49 1.05
C GLU A 559 23.21 13.02 2.06
N TRP A 560 23.56 12.99 3.36
CA TRP A 560 22.73 13.52 4.42
C TRP A 560 22.49 15.03 4.26
N GLU A 561 23.55 15.83 4.10
CA GLU A 561 23.39 17.29 3.98
C GLU A 561 22.66 17.68 2.69
N TYR A 562 22.96 17.02 1.56
CA TYR A 562 22.25 17.24 0.31
C TYR A 562 20.75 16.96 0.45
N ALA A 563 20.43 15.84 1.06
CA ALA A 563 19.07 15.42 1.32
C ALA A 563 18.36 16.38 2.30
N ALA A 564 19.03 16.78 3.38
CA ALA A 564 18.51 17.71 4.38
C ALA A 564 18.16 19.08 3.76
N ARG A 565 18.99 19.57 2.83
CA ARG A 565 18.75 20.83 2.13
C ARG A 565 17.51 20.82 1.24
N GLY A 566 16.99 19.65 0.85
CA GLY A 566 15.72 19.55 0.12
C GLY A 566 15.71 20.35 -1.18
N GLY A 567 16.82 20.46 -1.90
CA GLY A 567 16.93 21.28 -3.11
C GLY A 567 17.13 22.78 -2.89
N LEU A 568 17.11 23.27 -1.65
CA LEU A 568 17.41 24.66 -1.32
C LEU A 568 18.93 24.90 -1.22
N SER A 569 19.38 26.07 -1.70
CA SER A 569 20.79 26.47 -1.65
C SER A 569 21.03 27.53 -0.58
N GLY A 570 22.06 27.33 0.24
CA GLY A 570 22.52 28.33 1.21
C GLY A 570 21.53 28.66 2.32
N LYS A 571 20.69 27.70 2.72
CA LYS A 571 19.73 27.83 3.82
C LYS A 571 20.24 27.23 5.13
N ARG A 572 19.78 27.79 6.26
CA ARG A 572 20.12 27.28 7.61
C ARG A 572 19.44 25.96 7.93
N PHE A 573 18.17 25.82 7.58
CA PHE A 573 17.31 24.69 7.94
C PHE A 573 16.74 24.04 6.68
N PRO A 574 16.18 22.81 6.79
CA PRO A 574 15.66 22.06 5.64
C PRO A 574 14.59 22.80 4.82
N TRP A 575 13.91 23.77 5.42
CA TRP A 575 12.80 24.54 4.84
C TRP A 575 13.10 26.04 4.70
N GLY A 576 14.26 26.54 5.12
CA GLY A 576 14.55 27.98 5.06
C GLY A 576 15.54 28.47 6.11
N ASP A 577 15.38 29.73 6.53
CA ASP A 577 16.36 30.43 7.37
C ASP A 577 15.92 30.62 8.83
N THR A 578 14.75 30.11 9.20
CA THR A 578 14.20 30.16 10.57
C THR A 578 13.68 28.80 11.02
N ILE A 579 13.67 28.57 12.33
CA ILE A 579 13.13 27.37 12.97
C ILE A 579 12.14 27.76 14.08
N THR A 580 11.16 26.89 14.33
CA THR A 580 10.19 27.03 15.41
C THR A 580 9.75 25.67 15.93
N HIS A 581 9.34 25.60 17.19
CA HIS A 581 8.77 24.40 17.80
C HIS A 581 7.59 23.82 17.00
N SER A 582 6.85 24.62 16.23
CA SER A 582 5.79 24.06 15.37
C SER A 582 6.30 23.30 14.14
N GLN A 583 7.60 23.35 13.83
CA GLN A 583 8.23 22.69 12.68
C GLN A 583 9.21 21.58 13.07
N ALA A 584 9.74 21.61 14.30
CA ALA A 584 10.79 20.70 14.75
C ALA A 584 10.76 20.52 16.28
N ASN A 585 11.29 19.39 16.75
CA ASN A 585 11.49 19.13 18.17
C ASN A 585 12.94 19.44 18.57
N TYR A 586 13.19 20.55 19.25
CA TYR A 586 14.51 21.02 19.69
C TYR A 586 14.38 21.84 20.98
N GLU A 587 15.50 22.32 21.54
CA GLU A 587 15.49 23.24 22.68
C GLU A 587 15.54 24.70 22.19
N SER A 588 14.48 25.47 22.43
CA SER A 588 14.48 26.90 22.09
C SER A 588 15.22 27.73 23.15
N GLY A 589 16.40 28.23 22.80
CA GLY A 589 17.24 29.08 23.67
C GLY A 589 16.80 30.56 23.74
N GLY A 590 16.05 31.07 22.76
CA GLY A 590 15.49 32.44 22.76
C GLY A 590 16.47 33.58 22.48
N THR A 591 17.74 33.28 22.23
CA THR A 591 18.81 34.25 21.98
C THR A 591 19.16 34.36 20.50
N LEU A 592 18.89 33.33 19.70
CA LEU A 592 19.20 33.26 18.28
C LEU A 592 18.09 33.92 17.46
N LEU A 593 18.43 34.89 16.60
CA LEU A 593 17.44 35.66 15.82
C LEU A 593 16.63 34.81 14.83
N TYR A 594 17.13 33.63 14.47
CA TYR A 594 16.48 32.68 13.57
C TYR A 594 15.67 31.59 14.31
N ASP A 595 15.71 31.57 15.64
CA ASP A 595 14.78 30.81 16.48
C ASP A 595 13.57 31.71 16.76
N ILE A 596 12.46 31.45 16.05
CA ILE A 596 11.23 32.25 16.15
C ILE A 596 10.14 31.53 16.96
N SER A 597 10.53 30.57 17.81
CA SER A 597 9.61 29.87 18.71
C SER A 597 8.87 30.82 19.64
N SER A 598 7.57 30.56 19.83
CA SER A 598 6.73 31.30 20.76
C SER A 598 6.94 30.88 22.23
N THR A 599 7.67 29.78 22.46
CA THR A 599 7.99 29.22 23.77
C THR A 599 9.49 28.92 23.86
N HIS A 600 10.05 28.88 25.07
CA HIS A 600 11.48 28.65 25.33
C HIS A 600 11.70 27.36 26.13
N GLY A 601 12.90 26.78 26.02
CA GLY A 601 13.29 25.48 26.56
C GLY A 601 12.87 24.33 25.65
N TYR A 602 12.76 23.11 26.19
CA TYR A 602 12.28 21.96 25.44
C TYR A 602 10.90 22.19 24.83
N HIS A 603 10.63 21.47 23.74
CA HIS A 603 9.35 21.51 23.06
C HIS A 603 8.18 21.26 24.05
N PRO A 604 7.16 22.15 24.11
CA PRO A 604 6.17 22.17 25.20
C PRO A 604 5.29 20.91 25.27
N LEU A 605 5.18 20.14 24.18
CA LEU A 605 4.45 18.87 24.17
C LEU A 605 5.26 17.68 24.68
N TRP A 606 6.59 17.76 24.60
CA TRP A 606 7.51 16.64 24.81
C TRP A 606 8.44 16.99 25.97
N MET A 607 7.91 16.82 27.19
CA MET A 607 8.65 17.04 28.44
C MET A 607 8.84 15.72 29.21
N ASP A 608 9.16 14.66 28.48
CA ASP A 608 9.53 13.39 29.08
C ASP A 608 10.96 13.51 29.67
N PRO A 609 11.23 13.01 30.88
CA PRO A 609 12.52 13.22 31.58
C PRO A 609 13.74 12.50 30.97
N ASP A 610 13.70 12.11 29.68
CA ASP A 610 14.80 11.71 28.77
C ASP A 610 14.60 10.31 28.14
N PRO A 611 14.53 10.16 26.78
CA PRO A 611 14.50 11.22 25.79
C PRO A 611 13.13 11.92 25.68
N SER A 612 13.15 13.22 25.40
CA SER A 612 11.98 14.02 25.02
C SER A 612 11.74 14.00 23.49
N SER A 613 11.82 12.81 22.89
CA SER A 613 11.56 12.63 21.45
C SER A 613 10.07 12.78 21.12
N SER A 614 9.79 13.13 19.87
CA SER A 614 8.46 13.05 19.27
C SER A 614 8.36 11.80 18.39
N PRO A 615 7.13 11.30 18.11
CA PRO A 615 6.95 10.35 17.02
C PRO A 615 7.57 10.88 15.73
N VAL A 616 8.20 10.01 14.95
CA VAL A 616 8.80 10.41 13.67
C VAL A 616 7.74 10.98 12.71
N GLY A 617 8.07 12.03 11.99
CA GLY A 617 7.17 12.77 11.10
C GLY A 617 6.03 13.51 11.83
N PHE A 618 6.19 13.83 13.12
CA PHE A 618 5.12 14.49 13.88
C PHE A 618 4.74 15.85 13.27
N PHE A 619 5.71 16.63 12.80
CA PHE A 619 5.49 17.97 12.23
C PHE A 619 5.12 17.88 10.74
N ASP A 620 3.88 17.47 10.46
CA ASP A 620 3.36 17.22 9.11
C ASP A 620 2.44 18.32 8.56
N GLY A 621 2.33 19.44 9.27
CA GLY A 621 1.41 20.52 8.92
C GLY A 621 -0.04 20.26 9.33
N MET A 622 -0.34 19.12 9.97
CA MET A 622 -1.68 18.79 10.42
C MET A 622 -1.94 19.20 11.87
N LEU A 623 -3.23 19.36 12.19
CA LEU A 623 -3.72 19.53 13.55
C LEU A 623 -3.63 18.19 14.29
N LYS A 624 -2.95 18.18 15.43
CA LYS A 624 -2.78 17.01 16.30
C LYS A 624 -3.80 17.06 17.42
N TYR A 625 -4.14 15.90 18.00
CA TYR A 625 -5.03 15.82 19.17
C TYR A 625 -4.40 15.08 20.36
N LYS A 626 -4.60 15.64 21.57
CA LYS A 626 -4.04 15.10 22.82
C LYS A 626 -4.46 13.66 23.08
N THR A 627 -5.66 13.28 22.64
CA THR A 627 -6.20 11.92 22.77
C THR A 627 -5.38 10.87 22.02
N LEU A 628 -4.60 11.25 21.00
CA LEU A 628 -3.80 10.33 20.19
C LEU A 628 -2.39 10.13 20.72
N TYR A 629 -1.83 11.16 21.36
CA TYR A 629 -0.41 11.20 21.72
C TYR A 629 -0.17 11.44 23.21
N ASN A 630 -1.22 11.71 23.99
CA ASN A 630 -1.16 11.87 25.45
C ASN A 630 -0.10 12.90 25.93
N TRP A 631 0.10 13.99 25.20
CA TRP A 631 1.07 15.04 25.58
C TRP A 631 0.65 15.83 26.82
N TYR A 632 1.61 16.47 27.50
CA TYR A 632 1.42 17.23 28.74
C TYR A 632 0.66 18.56 28.50
N ASP A 633 -0.05 19.10 29.52
CA ASP A 633 -0.86 20.36 29.54
C ASP A 633 -2.41 20.24 29.44
N SER A 634 -3.14 21.36 29.38
CA SER A 634 -4.61 21.38 29.23
C SER A 634 -5.10 21.56 27.79
N VAL A 635 -4.20 21.68 26.82
CA VAL A 635 -4.51 21.91 25.41
C VAL A 635 -4.91 20.58 24.75
N THR A 636 -6.09 20.58 24.12
CA THR A 636 -6.64 19.38 23.47
C THR A 636 -6.13 19.15 22.05
N SER A 637 -5.58 20.18 21.40
CA SER A 637 -5.07 20.11 20.03
C SER A 637 -3.87 21.04 19.77
N TYR A 638 -2.94 20.62 18.92
CA TYR A 638 -1.75 21.40 18.55
C TYR A 638 -1.58 21.46 17.03
N GLN A 639 -1.44 22.66 16.46
CA GLN A 639 -1.24 22.84 15.03
C GLN A 639 0.25 22.78 14.70
N THR A 640 0.64 21.81 13.89
CA THR A 640 2.01 21.75 13.35
C THR A 640 2.12 22.57 12.07
N ILE A 641 3.34 22.96 11.71
CA ILE A 641 3.74 23.38 10.38
C ILE A 641 4.55 22.22 9.80
N SER A 642 4.49 22.03 8.48
CA SER A 642 5.28 20.97 7.86
C SER A 642 6.77 21.20 8.10
N GLY A 643 7.41 20.24 8.77
CA GLY A 643 8.84 20.09 8.92
C GLY A 643 9.45 19.19 7.84
N ALA A 644 8.66 18.72 6.86
CA ALA A 644 9.22 18.09 5.66
C ALA A 644 9.93 19.13 4.80
N ASN A 645 11.07 18.76 4.23
CA ASN A 645 11.69 19.53 3.15
C ASN A 645 11.06 19.17 1.79
N ASP A 646 11.49 19.83 0.70
CA ASP A 646 10.88 19.63 -0.63
C ASP A 646 11.15 18.24 -1.24
N PHE A 647 12.04 17.44 -0.64
CA PHE A 647 12.18 16.02 -0.98
C PHE A 647 11.19 15.12 -0.22
N GLY A 648 10.45 15.65 0.76
CA GLY A 648 9.53 14.86 1.57
C GLY A 648 10.21 14.12 2.73
N LEU A 649 11.39 14.58 3.14
CA LEU A 649 12.10 14.06 4.31
C LEU A 649 11.72 14.88 5.55
N TYR A 650 11.30 14.17 6.60
CA TYR A 650 10.93 14.73 7.90
C TYR A 650 12.09 14.63 8.88
N ASP A 651 12.04 15.47 9.92
CA ASP A 651 12.92 15.43 11.08
C ASP A 651 14.42 15.59 10.72
N MET A 652 14.72 16.18 9.56
CA MET A 652 16.09 16.52 9.15
C MET A 652 16.70 17.64 10.01
N ALA A 653 15.91 18.25 10.91
CA ALA A 653 16.34 19.18 11.93
C ALA A 653 15.56 18.91 13.23
N GLY A 654 16.29 18.62 14.31
CA GLY A 654 15.72 18.27 15.62
C GLY A 654 15.37 16.79 15.75
N ASN A 655 14.53 16.48 16.74
CA ASN A 655 14.16 15.14 17.19
C ASN A 655 15.38 14.33 17.68
N VAL A 656 16.15 13.68 16.79
CA VAL A 656 17.42 13.05 17.14
C VAL A 656 18.49 13.31 16.10
N MET A 657 19.75 13.39 16.54
CA MET A 657 20.88 13.41 15.62
C MET A 657 20.98 12.08 14.90
N GLU A 658 21.52 12.08 13.69
CA GLU A 658 21.55 10.88 12.86
C GLU A 658 22.97 10.47 12.51
N TRP A 659 23.31 9.21 12.79
CA TRP A 659 24.57 8.61 12.39
C TRP A 659 24.76 8.64 10.86
N CYS A 660 25.91 9.13 10.43
CA CYS A 660 26.40 9.01 9.05
C CYS A 660 27.52 7.96 8.95
N HIS A 661 27.83 7.53 7.74
CA HIS A 661 28.93 6.60 7.48
C HIS A 661 30.29 7.21 7.84
N ASP A 662 30.50 8.46 7.47
CA ASP A 662 31.81 9.12 7.41
C ASP A 662 32.55 9.13 8.75
N ARG A 663 33.88 9.10 8.68
CA ARG A 663 34.75 9.44 9.80
C ARG A 663 34.74 10.96 9.98
N TYR A 664 34.73 11.42 11.23
CA TYR A 664 34.73 12.85 11.52
C TYR A 664 36.12 13.46 11.30
N ASP A 665 36.20 14.47 10.43
CA ASP A 665 37.39 15.29 10.16
C ASP A 665 36.96 16.64 9.54
N GLY A 666 37.90 17.57 9.40
CA GLY A 666 37.69 18.87 8.76
C GLY A 666 37.43 18.75 7.25
N TYR A 667 36.63 19.66 6.69
CA TYR A 667 36.38 19.69 5.25
C TYR A 667 37.64 20.01 4.44
N SER A 668 37.85 19.27 3.36
CA SER A 668 38.90 19.57 2.39
C SER A 668 38.45 20.70 1.46
N SER A 669 39.36 21.59 1.07
CA SER A 669 39.07 22.60 0.06
C SER A 669 38.90 22.01 -1.34
N GLY A 670 37.89 22.46 -2.08
CA GLY A 670 37.71 22.16 -3.51
C GLY A 670 36.56 21.18 -3.81
N PRO A 671 36.23 20.98 -5.10
CA PRO A 671 35.10 20.13 -5.48
C PRO A 671 35.32 18.65 -5.17
N GLN A 672 34.27 17.95 -4.74
CA GLN A 672 34.26 16.52 -4.46
C GLN A 672 33.17 15.78 -5.28
N ASP A 673 33.40 14.51 -5.56
CA ASP A 673 32.47 13.63 -6.28
C ASP A 673 32.22 12.37 -5.46
N ASN A 674 30.98 12.16 -5.03
CA ASN A 674 30.52 11.06 -4.18
C ASN A 674 31.43 10.78 -2.97
N PRO A 675 31.77 11.79 -2.14
CA PRO A 675 32.68 11.61 -1.03
C PRO A 675 32.10 10.64 0.01
N THR A 676 32.97 9.75 0.53
CA THR A 676 32.63 8.78 1.58
C THR A 676 33.38 9.05 2.89
N GLY A 677 33.92 10.26 3.02
CA GLY A 677 34.72 10.69 4.16
C GLY A 677 36.14 10.11 4.18
N PRO A 678 36.94 10.48 5.19
CA PRO A 678 38.30 9.99 5.34
C PRO A 678 38.34 8.52 5.76
N THR A 679 39.39 7.80 5.35
CA THR A 679 39.57 6.37 5.65
C THR A 679 40.02 6.09 7.08
N THR A 680 40.41 7.12 7.83
CA THR A 680 40.89 7.03 9.22
C THR A 680 40.20 8.05 10.10
N GLY A 681 40.05 7.76 11.40
CA GLY A 681 39.45 8.66 12.38
C GLY A 681 38.90 7.88 13.58
N SER A 682 38.86 8.51 14.75
CA SER A 682 38.34 7.90 15.99
C SER A 682 36.84 8.08 16.18
N GLN A 683 36.23 9.04 15.47
CA GLN A 683 34.81 9.39 15.58
C GLN A 683 34.08 9.19 14.25
N ARG A 684 32.76 9.08 14.32
CA ARG A 684 31.83 9.06 13.20
C ARG A 684 30.98 10.33 13.23
N VAL A 685 30.55 10.76 12.05
CA VAL A 685 29.71 11.94 11.89
C VAL A 685 28.29 11.68 12.38
N CYS A 686 27.71 12.67 13.06
CA CYS A 686 26.29 12.81 13.37
C CYS A 686 25.78 14.17 12.89
N ARG A 687 24.53 14.24 12.42
CA ARG A 687 23.92 15.44 11.82
C ARG A 687 22.50 15.70 12.33
N GLY A 688 21.99 16.92 12.16
CA GLY A 688 20.56 17.27 12.33
C GLY A 688 20.14 17.86 13.67
N GLY A 689 21.00 17.84 14.69
CA GLY A 689 20.62 18.24 16.05
C GLY A 689 19.59 17.29 16.66
N SER A 690 19.01 17.64 17.81
CA SER A 690 18.08 16.77 18.54
C SER A 690 17.11 17.59 19.38
N TRP A 691 16.18 16.92 20.05
CA TRP A 691 15.28 17.53 21.04
C TRP A 691 16.01 18.27 22.18
N PHE A 692 17.28 17.91 22.45
CA PHE A 692 18.10 18.52 23.51
C PHE A 692 18.96 19.68 23.00
N ASN A 693 19.16 19.76 21.69
CA ASN A 693 20.06 20.73 21.08
C ASN A 693 19.31 22.01 20.72
N ASP A 694 20.03 23.14 20.68
CA ASP A 694 19.42 24.40 20.30
C ASP A 694 19.33 24.59 18.78
N ALA A 695 18.71 25.69 18.35
CA ALA A 695 18.52 25.99 16.94
C ALA A 695 19.85 26.07 16.14
N SER A 696 20.98 26.41 16.77
CA SER A 696 22.27 26.49 16.08
C SER A 696 22.82 25.12 15.69
N GLU A 697 22.47 24.08 16.46
CA GLU A 697 22.88 22.70 16.25
C GLU A 697 21.89 21.92 15.36
N CYS A 698 20.66 22.45 15.17
CA CYS A 698 19.69 21.93 14.21
C CYS A 698 19.88 22.45 12.77
N ARG A 699 20.91 23.26 12.51
CA ARG A 699 21.22 23.74 11.15
C ARG A 699 21.65 22.57 10.27
N VAL A 700 21.30 22.61 8.98
CA VAL A 700 21.70 21.59 8.01
C VAL A 700 23.20 21.46 7.87
N ALA A 701 23.97 22.53 8.16
CA ALA A 701 25.43 22.56 8.09
C ALA A 701 26.13 22.09 9.38
N PHE A 702 25.42 22.05 10.52
CA PHE A 702 25.99 21.62 11.79
C PHE A 702 26.38 20.14 11.74
N ARG A 703 27.49 19.82 12.40
CA ARG A 703 28.10 18.48 12.41
C ARG A 703 28.62 18.19 13.80
N ALA A 704 28.51 16.92 14.21
CA ALA A 704 29.11 16.44 15.45
C ALA A 704 29.91 15.17 15.20
N GLY A 705 31.00 15.00 15.94
CA GLY A 705 31.80 13.78 15.96
C GLY A 705 31.54 12.98 17.24
N LEU A 706 31.01 11.76 17.10
CA LEU A 706 30.78 10.86 18.24
C LEU A 706 31.60 9.56 18.09
N ALA A 707 32.01 8.98 19.22
CA ALA A 707 32.70 7.69 19.20
C ALA A 707 31.74 6.59 18.69
N PRO A 708 32.17 5.67 17.80
CA PRO A 708 31.26 4.72 17.14
C PRO A 708 30.60 3.70 18.08
N ASP A 709 31.16 3.49 19.27
CA ASP A 709 30.64 2.64 20.35
C ASP A 709 29.68 3.37 21.30
N LEU A 710 29.61 4.70 21.21
CA LEU A 710 28.72 5.51 22.05
C LEU A 710 27.25 5.25 21.70
N CYS A 711 26.46 4.88 22.71
CA CYS A 711 25.00 4.79 22.61
C CYS A 711 24.38 6.06 23.23
N SER A 712 24.28 7.13 22.44
CA SER A 712 23.75 8.42 22.90
C SER A 712 22.23 8.40 23.05
N LEU A 713 21.69 9.17 23.99
CA LEU A 713 20.24 9.36 24.19
C LEU A 713 19.62 10.37 23.21
N VAL A 714 20.46 11.05 22.43
CA VAL A 714 20.06 12.07 21.44
C VAL A 714 20.46 11.70 20.02
N CYS A 715 20.99 10.50 19.79
CA CYS A 715 21.42 10.07 18.45
C CYS A 715 20.77 8.74 18.06
N GLY A 716 20.07 8.77 16.93
CA GLY A 716 19.52 7.65 16.19
C GLY A 716 20.13 7.58 14.79
N PHE A 717 19.35 7.15 13.80
CA PHE A 717 19.81 7.02 12.41
C PHE A 717 18.64 6.84 11.43
N ARG A 718 18.95 7.02 10.14
CA ARG A 718 18.09 6.65 9.00
C ARG A 718 18.91 5.93 7.93
N LEU A 719 18.25 5.24 6.99
CA LEU A 719 18.95 4.46 5.97
C LEU A 719 18.98 5.19 4.64
N VAL A 720 19.97 4.81 3.83
CA VAL A 720 19.98 5.04 2.39
C VAL A 720 20.19 3.75 1.64
N LEU A 721 19.81 3.78 0.36
CA LEU A 721 19.99 2.72 -0.61
C LEU A 721 20.59 3.33 -1.88
N GLY A 722 21.65 2.73 -2.42
CA GLY A 722 22.19 3.16 -3.72
C GLY A 722 21.19 2.87 -4.85
N ASP A 723 21.15 3.76 -5.86
CA ASP A 723 20.40 3.54 -7.11
C ASP A 723 20.94 2.33 -7.90
#